data_AF-A0A661JEL8-F1
#
_entry.id   AF-A0A661JEL8-F1
#
_cell.length_a   1.000
_cell.length_b   1.000
_cell.length_c   1.000
_cell.angle_alpha   90.00
_cell.angle_beta   90.00
_cell.angle_gamma   90.00
#
_symmetry.space_group_name_H-M   'P 1'
#
loop_
_entity.id
_entity.type
_entity.pdbx_description
1 polymer ?
#
loop_
_entity_poly.entity_id
_entity_poly.type
_entity_poly.pdbx_seq_one_letter_code
_entity_poly.pdbx_strand_id
1 'polypeptide(L)'
;MGYRREYLIYERPRAANRNAVGCLGRTFDSDEKRREYFLGLLREGLEELHTKLANIPFTTIEEAVEQTKSIEKLPMAEDGRLRELAKRMYENHKKEPEKDLLQLWKDEIGFPHGEIEDILNLSDPPYYTACPNPWIFDFISFWKKEKCNYKKNSANGTAEEDYHREPFAVDVSEGKNDPIYNAHSYHTKVPHRAIMRYILHYTEPGDIVFDGFCGTGMTGVAAQLCGDKNTVESLGYKVDDDGIIYQQEQRDNDRITWKPFSRLGERKAILNDLSPAATFIAYNYNTPVNVEAFKEEAERILKDVEDECGWMYATLVHGATEAGLKTGGEKSNLAEEWAQKIRECKDEEEIRAILNPQLSGIDTAHLWGKINYTVWSDVFICPECTGEVVFWDAAVDKEKGKVLKDFPCPHCGQWLSKTPANPKREAKKPLSQRRPVASKLERAWVTKFDRAIGQTIRQAKQVPVLINYSVGRKRYEKTPDAFDLALIEKIEQLDIPYWFPTDPIPEGDKTGEPLRIGITHVHHFYTKRNLWVLGAALSRSLAIGLRLSVWVTSAMTRTTKMYKYMPVLRNGKITDRRTGTVSGTLYIPSMADENSPFELLASKIRDFTFSISHGGSAATSTNSATDVNTSNLTL
;
A
#
# COMPACT_ATOMS: atom_id res chain seq x y z
N MET A 1 16.86 -15.70 2.00
CA MET A 1 15.88 -16.52 2.77
C MET A 1 14.79 -16.94 1.80
N GLY A 2 14.84 -18.20 1.36
CA GLY A 2 14.01 -18.68 0.26
C GLY A 2 12.52 -18.67 0.62
N TYR A 3 11.69 -18.23 -0.32
CA TYR A 3 10.26 -18.51 -0.35
C TYR A 3 10.07 -20.00 -0.06
N ARG A 4 9.52 -20.35 1.10
CA ARG A 4 9.01 -21.71 1.30
C ARG A 4 7.87 -21.88 0.30
N ARG A 5 8.17 -22.62 -0.78
CA ARG A 5 7.26 -23.01 -1.88
C ARG A 5 5.98 -23.71 -1.41
N GLU A 6 5.89 -24.08 -0.13
CA GLU A 6 4.85 -24.96 0.40
C GLU A 6 3.50 -24.26 0.69
N TYR A 7 3.43 -22.92 0.67
CA TYR A 7 2.18 -22.19 0.97
C TYR A 7 1.44 -21.63 -0.25
N LEU A 8 1.86 -21.99 -1.48
CA LEU A 8 1.13 -21.69 -2.72
C LEU A 8 0.22 -22.85 -3.16
N ILE A 9 -0.32 -23.63 -2.20
CA ILE A 9 -1.33 -24.65 -2.50
C ILE A 9 -2.71 -23.99 -2.54
N TYR A 10 -2.92 -23.12 -3.52
CA TYR A 10 -4.23 -22.83 -4.07
C TYR A 10 -4.07 -22.87 -5.58
N GLU A 11 -4.57 -23.95 -6.20
CA GLU A 11 -4.70 -24.02 -7.64
C GLU A 11 -5.43 -22.77 -8.13
N ARG A 12 -4.83 -22.04 -9.07
CA ARG A 12 -5.47 -20.91 -9.75
C ARG A 12 -6.86 -21.31 -10.23
N PRO A 13 -7.96 -20.64 -9.80
CA PRO A 13 -9.22 -20.69 -10.50
C PRO A 13 -9.00 -20.13 -11.91
N ARG A 14 -8.94 -21.07 -12.87
CA ARG A 14 -8.78 -20.81 -14.29
C ARG A 14 -10.06 -20.21 -14.86
N ALA A 15 -10.16 -18.90 -14.89
CA ALA A 15 -10.93 -18.22 -15.94
C ALA A 15 -9.96 -17.87 -17.08
N ALA A 16 -9.51 -18.89 -17.81
CA ALA A 16 -8.74 -18.68 -19.04
C ALA A 16 -9.62 -17.88 -19.99
N ASN A 17 -9.23 -16.65 -20.28
CA ASN A 17 -9.89 -15.87 -21.30
C ASN A 17 -9.46 -16.47 -22.65
N ARG A 18 -10.19 -17.49 -23.13
CA ARG A 18 -9.88 -18.28 -24.34
C ARG A 18 -10.04 -17.51 -25.65
N ASN A 19 -9.93 -16.19 -25.60
CA ASN A 19 -10.05 -15.33 -26.76
C ASN A 19 -8.64 -14.92 -27.19
N ALA A 20 -8.41 -14.94 -28.50
CA ALA A 20 -7.14 -14.50 -29.05
C ALA A 20 -6.88 -13.03 -28.70
N VAL A 21 -5.65 -12.70 -28.32
CA VAL A 21 -5.23 -11.35 -27.96
C VAL A 21 -4.14 -10.84 -28.89
N GLY A 22 -4.23 -9.56 -29.26
CA GLY A 22 -3.19 -8.86 -30.02
C GLY A 22 -2.23 -8.13 -29.07
N CYS A 23 -0.92 -8.26 -29.27
CA CYS A 23 0.10 -7.54 -28.50
C CYS A 23 1.34 -7.26 -29.35
N LEU A 24 1.71 -5.97 -29.47
CA LEU A 24 2.86 -5.51 -30.26
C LEU A 24 2.89 -6.08 -31.70
N GLY A 25 1.73 -6.12 -32.36
CA GLY A 25 1.58 -6.63 -33.73
C GLY A 25 1.58 -8.15 -33.88
N ARG A 26 1.57 -8.90 -32.77
CA ARG A 26 1.44 -10.37 -32.75
C ARG A 26 0.07 -10.78 -32.22
N THR A 27 -0.40 -11.95 -32.63
CA THR A 27 -1.62 -12.57 -32.11
C THR A 27 -1.25 -13.80 -31.28
N PHE A 28 -1.88 -13.95 -30.12
CA PHE A 28 -1.73 -15.07 -29.21
C PHE A 28 -3.09 -15.73 -28.97
N ASP A 29 -3.11 -17.03 -28.69
CA ASP A 29 -4.36 -17.78 -28.46
C ASP A 29 -5.11 -17.33 -27.20
N SER A 30 -4.39 -16.80 -26.21
CA SER A 30 -4.95 -16.23 -24.98
C SER A 30 -3.97 -15.25 -24.33
N ASP A 31 -4.45 -14.48 -23.35
CA ASP A 31 -3.61 -13.57 -22.57
C ASP A 31 -2.55 -14.32 -21.75
N GLU A 32 -2.88 -15.52 -21.24
CA GLU A 32 -1.91 -16.36 -20.53
C GLU A 32 -0.77 -16.78 -21.45
N LYS A 33 -1.06 -17.12 -22.72
CA LYS A 33 -0.03 -17.49 -23.71
C LYS A 33 0.85 -16.31 -24.10
N ARG A 34 0.25 -15.11 -24.23
CA ARG A 34 1.00 -13.85 -24.36
C ARG A 34 1.95 -13.68 -23.17
N ARG A 35 1.44 -13.77 -21.95
CA ARG A 35 2.23 -13.58 -20.72
C ARG A 35 3.35 -14.61 -20.58
N GLU A 36 3.07 -15.89 -20.84
CA GLU A 36 4.08 -16.98 -20.83
C GLU A 36 5.23 -16.68 -21.81
N TYR A 37 4.91 -16.24 -23.03
CA TYR A 37 5.91 -15.89 -24.04
C TYR A 37 6.85 -14.78 -23.56
N PHE A 38 6.29 -13.66 -23.10
CA PHE A 38 7.10 -12.51 -22.67
C PHE A 38 7.83 -12.75 -21.34
N LEU A 39 7.29 -13.56 -20.43
CA LEU A 39 8.01 -13.99 -19.24
C LEU A 39 9.22 -14.88 -19.57
N GLY A 40 9.10 -15.74 -20.59
CA GLY A 40 10.23 -16.52 -21.09
C GLY A 40 11.37 -15.62 -21.56
N LEU A 41 11.05 -14.62 -22.39
CA LEU A 41 12.03 -13.63 -22.85
C LEU A 41 12.65 -12.83 -21.69
N LEU A 42 11.84 -12.39 -20.73
CA LEU A 42 12.34 -11.67 -19.55
C LEU A 42 13.31 -12.53 -18.75
N ARG A 43 12.93 -13.78 -18.47
CA ARG A 43 13.77 -14.74 -17.74
C ARG A 43 15.11 -14.93 -18.41
N GLU A 44 15.11 -15.17 -19.71
CA GLU A 44 16.34 -15.36 -20.47
C GLU A 44 17.26 -14.14 -20.37
N GLY A 45 16.71 -12.93 -20.42
CA GLY A 45 17.47 -11.70 -20.23
C GLY A 45 18.03 -11.53 -18.83
N LEU A 46 17.25 -11.85 -17.80
CA LEU A 46 17.68 -11.80 -16.40
C LEU A 46 18.78 -12.84 -16.10
N GLU A 47 18.67 -14.04 -16.65
CA GLU A 47 19.66 -15.11 -16.51
C GLU A 47 20.97 -14.77 -17.24
N GLU A 48 20.88 -14.18 -18.44
CA GLU A 48 22.06 -13.66 -19.14
C GLU A 48 22.76 -12.57 -18.32
N LEU A 49 22.00 -11.60 -17.79
CA LEU A 49 22.52 -10.52 -16.97
C LEU A 49 23.29 -11.06 -15.75
N HIS A 50 22.71 -12.04 -15.04
CA HIS A 50 23.40 -12.67 -13.90
C HIS A 50 24.64 -13.44 -14.36
N THR A 51 24.55 -14.21 -15.44
CA THR A 51 25.67 -15.00 -15.95
C THR A 51 26.84 -14.13 -16.37
N LYS A 52 26.56 -12.96 -16.98
CA LYS A 52 27.58 -12.08 -17.55
C LYS A 52 28.04 -10.97 -16.61
N LEU A 53 27.36 -10.65 -15.50
CA LEU A 53 27.78 -9.55 -14.61
C LEU A 53 27.92 -9.96 -13.14
N ALA A 54 27.27 -11.03 -12.67
CA ALA A 54 27.35 -11.43 -11.26
C ALA A 54 28.74 -12.02 -10.92
N ASN A 55 29.22 -11.72 -9.72
CA ASN A 55 30.54 -12.13 -9.22
C ASN A 55 31.73 -11.64 -10.05
N ILE A 56 31.53 -10.68 -10.97
CA ILE A 56 32.61 -10.04 -11.73
C ILE A 56 33.02 -8.77 -10.98
N PRO A 57 34.28 -8.63 -10.54
CA PRO A 57 34.73 -7.40 -9.88
C PRO A 57 34.78 -6.24 -10.87
N PHE A 58 34.58 -5.01 -10.38
CA PHE A 58 34.88 -3.82 -11.17
C PHE A 58 36.40 -3.62 -11.25
N THR A 59 36.93 -3.45 -12.45
CA THR A 59 38.37 -3.29 -12.72
C THR A 59 38.66 -1.94 -13.39
N THR A 60 38.15 -1.75 -14.60
CA THR A 60 38.30 -0.52 -15.40
C THR A 60 36.96 -0.10 -16.01
N ILE A 61 36.85 1.17 -16.39
CA ILE A 61 35.66 1.70 -17.07
C ILE A 61 35.46 0.98 -18.41
N GLU A 62 36.54 0.73 -19.14
CA GLU A 62 36.51 0.11 -20.45
C GLU A 62 36.06 -1.36 -20.38
N GLU A 63 36.57 -2.14 -19.43
CA GLU A 63 36.13 -3.52 -19.20
C GLU A 63 34.66 -3.58 -18.75
N ALA A 64 34.24 -2.68 -17.86
CA ALA A 64 32.83 -2.59 -17.44
C ALA A 64 31.90 -2.28 -18.62
N VAL A 65 32.32 -1.38 -19.52
CA VAL A 65 31.58 -1.06 -20.75
C VAL A 65 31.52 -2.28 -21.68
N GLU A 66 32.64 -2.94 -21.94
CA GLU A 66 32.70 -4.12 -22.81
C GLU A 66 31.83 -5.27 -22.26
N GLN A 67 31.92 -5.52 -20.96
CA GLN A 67 31.13 -6.55 -20.31
C GLN A 67 29.62 -6.23 -20.38
N THR A 68 29.22 -4.97 -20.14
CA THR A 68 27.81 -4.57 -20.24
C THR A 68 27.30 -4.63 -21.68
N LYS A 69 28.13 -4.27 -22.67
CA LYS A 69 27.80 -4.40 -24.09
C LYS A 69 27.59 -5.84 -24.54
N SER A 70 28.22 -6.79 -23.85
CA SER A 70 28.06 -8.20 -24.19
C SER A 70 26.66 -8.73 -23.93
N ILE A 71 25.78 -8.01 -23.21
CA ILE A 71 24.39 -8.42 -22.98
C ILE A 71 23.57 -8.23 -24.27
N GLU A 72 22.96 -9.31 -24.76
CA GLU A 72 22.24 -9.33 -26.05
C GLU A 72 20.72 -9.36 -25.90
N LYS A 73 20.20 -9.96 -24.81
CA LYS A 73 18.77 -10.24 -24.63
C LYS A 73 18.01 -9.13 -23.91
N LEU A 74 18.71 -8.15 -23.35
CA LEU A 74 18.12 -6.96 -22.73
C LEU A 74 18.62 -5.71 -23.45
N PRO A 75 17.77 -4.68 -23.62
CA PRO A 75 18.20 -3.44 -24.24
C PRO A 75 19.22 -2.73 -23.35
N MET A 76 20.44 -2.60 -23.85
CA MET A 76 21.50 -1.81 -23.22
C MET A 76 21.53 -0.40 -23.79
N ALA A 77 22.04 0.54 -22.99
CA ALA A 77 22.23 1.91 -23.43
C ALA A 77 23.28 1.99 -24.56
N GLU A 78 23.26 3.08 -25.32
CA GLU A 78 24.28 3.35 -26.34
C GLU A 78 25.67 3.57 -25.71
N ASP A 79 26.73 3.34 -26.49
CA ASP A 79 28.14 3.43 -26.09
C ASP A 79 28.49 4.63 -25.18
N GLY A 80 28.05 5.83 -25.57
CA GLY A 80 28.31 7.06 -24.83
C GLY A 80 27.71 7.02 -23.41
N ARG A 81 26.45 6.59 -23.31
CA ARG A 81 25.73 6.44 -22.04
C ARG A 81 26.28 5.30 -21.20
N LEU A 82 26.67 4.18 -21.81
CA LEU A 82 27.33 3.08 -21.09
C LEU A 82 28.63 3.52 -20.43
N ARG A 83 29.42 4.36 -21.11
CA ARG A 83 30.66 4.89 -20.52
C ARG A 83 30.40 5.86 -19.37
N GLU A 84 29.35 6.67 -19.46
CA GLU A 84 28.92 7.52 -18.34
C GLU A 84 28.42 6.70 -17.15
N LEU A 85 27.63 5.65 -17.41
CA LEU A 85 27.19 4.70 -16.40
C LEU A 85 28.38 4.01 -15.71
N ALA A 86 29.33 3.49 -16.48
CA ALA A 86 30.54 2.86 -15.94
C ALA A 86 31.40 3.82 -15.10
N LYS A 87 31.42 5.12 -15.43
CA LYS A 87 32.07 6.14 -14.57
C LYS A 87 31.36 6.31 -13.23
N ARG A 88 30.03 6.30 -13.21
CA ARG A 88 29.28 6.38 -11.94
C ARG A 88 29.45 5.10 -11.11
N MET A 89 29.40 3.93 -11.75
CA MET A 89 29.72 2.64 -11.13
C MET A 89 31.12 2.66 -10.50
N TYR A 90 32.12 3.22 -11.19
CA TYR A 90 33.47 3.39 -10.65
C TYR A 90 33.50 4.25 -9.38
N GLU A 91 32.76 5.36 -9.33
CA GLU A 91 32.67 6.21 -8.13
C GLU A 91 31.96 5.52 -6.96
N ASN A 92 31.00 4.63 -7.22
CA ASN A 92 30.38 3.79 -6.18
C ASN A 92 31.30 2.67 -5.72
N HIS A 93 31.99 2.00 -6.65
CA HIS A 93 32.97 0.97 -6.34
C HIS A 93 34.08 1.48 -5.40
N LYS A 94 34.50 2.74 -5.53
CA LYS A 94 35.45 3.35 -4.58
C LYS A 94 34.94 3.38 -3.13
N LYS A 95 33.64 3.48 -2.93
CA LYS A 95 32.99 3.53 -1.61
C LYS A 95 32.66 2.13 -1.10
N GLU A 96 32.29 1.23 -2.01
CA GLU A 96 31.79 -0.13 -1.74
C GLU A 96 32.52 -1.14 -2.64
N PRO A 97 33.83 -1.39 -2.38
CA PRO A 97 34.68 -2.18 -3.27
C PRO A 97 34.30 -3.67 -3.31
N GLU A 98 33.50 -4.14 -2.36
CA GLU A 98 32.99 -5.51 -2.30
C GLU A 98 31.87 -5.80 -3.31
N LYS A 99 31.24 -4.76 -3.87
CA LYS A 99 30.15 -4.93 -4.84
C LYS A 99 30.68 -5.43 -6.18
N ASP A 100 30.01 -6.44 -6.71
CA ASP A 100 30.27 -6.92 -8.07
C ASP A 100 29.68 -5.97 -9.12
N LEU A 101 30.04 -6.22 -10.38
CA LEU A 101 29.63 -5.40 -11.52
C LEU A 101 28.10 -5.37 -11.67
N LEU A 102 27.41 -6.47 -11.38
CA LEU A 102 25.95 -6.54 -11.41
C LEU A 102 25.31 -5.66 -10.34
N GLN A 103 25.78 -5.71 -9.10
CA GLN A 103 25.26 -4.90 -7.99
C GLN A 103 25.46 -3.41 -8.29
N LEU A 104 26.66 -3.02 -8.71
CA LEU A 104 26.96 -1.64 -9.09
C LEU A 104 26.07 -1.16 -10.25
N TRP A 105 25.86 -2.01 -11.26
CA TRP A 105 24.97 -1.68 -12.38
C TRP A 105 23.53 -1.53 -11.91
N LYS A 106 23.04 -2.48 -11.08
CA LYS A 106 21.68 -2.44 -10.53
C LYS A 106 21.43 -1.17 -9.72
N ASP A 107 22.36 -0.80 -8.84
CA ASP A 107 22.27 0.42 -8.02
C ASP A 107 22.15 1.68 -8.89
N GLU A 108 22.98 1.79 -9.92
CA GLU A 108 23.09 2.99 -10.75
C GLU A 108 21.86 3.23 -11.64
N ILE A 109 21.28 2.17 -12.21
CA ILE A 109 20.10 2.31 -13.07
C ILE A 109 18.79 2.20 -12.30
N GLY A 110 18.84 1.94 -10.99
CA GLY A 110 17.66 1.72 -10.15
C GLY A 110 16.96 0.39 -10.44
N PHE A 111 17.73 -0.66 -10.75
CA PHE A 111 17.23 -2.02 -10.92
C PHE A 111 16.92 -2.63 -9.54
N PRO A 112 15.80 -3.35 -9.36
CA PRO A 112 15.45 -3.96 -8.07
C PRO A 112 16.45 -5.04 -7.60
N HIS A 113 16.78 -5.02 -6.32
CA HIS A 113 17.52 -6.11 -5.66
C HIS A 113 16.57 -7.22 -5.23
N GLY A 114 16.21 -8.10 -6.17
CA GLY A 114 15.37 -9.27 -5.91
C GLY A 114 15.86 -10.49 -6.68
N GLU A 115 15.40 -11.67 -6.26
CA GLU A 115 15.62 -12.90 -7.00
C GLU A 115 14.89 -12.86 -8.35
N ILE A 116 15.40 -13.60 -9.34
CA ILE A 116 14.79 -13.66 -10.68
C ILE A 116 13.30 -14.04 -10.58
N GLU A 117 12.98 -15.06 -9.77
CA GLU A 117 11.59 -15.50 -9.60
C GLU A 117 10.68 -14.41 -9.01
N ASP A 118 11.18 -13.57 -8.11
CA ASP A 118 10.39 -12.49 -7.51
C ASP A 118 10.07 -11.41 -8.53
N ILE A 119 11.06 -11.06 -9.35
CA ILE A 119 10.89 -10.12 -10.46
C ILE A 119 9.85 -10.65 -11.45
N LEU A 120 9.96 -11.93 -11.83
CA LEU A 120 9.03 -12.57 -12.77
C LEU A 120 7.61 -12.68 -12.20
N ASN A 121 7.48 -13.03 -10.91
CA ASN A 121 6.19 -13.16 -10.23
C ASN A 121 5.47 -11.81 -10.10
N LEU A 122 6.23 -10.73 -9.90
CA LEU A 122 5.71 -9.36 -9.83
C LEU A 122 5.58 -8.67 -11.21
N SER A 123 5.88 -9.35 -12.31
CA SER A 123 5.80 -8.78 -13.66
C SER A 123 4.58 -9.29 -14.45
N ASP A 124 4.09 -8.45 -15.36
CA ASP A 124 3.13 -8.80 -16.40
C ASP A 124 3.61 -8.25 -17.76
N PRO A 125 4.69 -8.83 -18.29
CA PRO A 125 5.32 -8.32 -19.48
C PRO A 125 4.43 -8.61 -20.71
N PRO A 126 4.42 -7.74 -21.72
CA PRO A 126 5.34 -6.62 -21.88
C PRO A 126 4.87 -5.32 -21.23
N TYR A 127 3.62 -5.23 -20.76
CA TYR A 127 3.04 -3.99 -20.26
C TYR A 127 3.66 -3.50 -18.94
N TYR A 128 4.15 -4.41 -18.10
CA TYR A 128 4.79 -4.06 -16.84
C TYR A 128 5.84 -5.09 -16.43
N THR A 129 6.97 -4.58 -15.97
CA THR A 129 8.00 -5.37 -15.29
C THR A 129 8.37 -4.72 -13.96
N ALA A 130 8.62 -5.55 -12.94
CA ALA A 130 9.12 -5.10 -11.64
C ALA A 130 10.57 -4.57 -11.71
N CYS A 131 11.22 -4.68 -12.87
CA CYS A 131 12.54 -4.16 -13.24
C CYS A 131 12.42 -3.22 -14.47
N PRO A 132 13.52 -2.71 -15.07
CA PRO A 132 13.44 -1.96 -16.33
C PRO A 132 12.72 -2.80 -17.39
N ASN A 133 11.77 -2.19 -18.10
CA ASN A 133 10.91 -2.86 -19.06
C ASN A 133 11.59 -2.93 -20.43
N PRO A 134 11.95 -4.13 -20.94
CA PRO A 134 12.65 -4.27 -22.22
C PRO A 134 11.87 -3.79 -23.43
N TRP A 135 10.54 -3.73 -23.35
CA TRP A 135 9.65 -3.51 -24.49
C TRP A 135 9.17 -2.06 -24.65
N ILE A 136 9.67 -1.12 -23.85
CA ILE A 136 9.29 0.30 -23.96
C ILE A 136 9.53 0.84 -25.38
N PHE A 137 10.67 0.48 -25.98
CA PHE A 137 10.99 0.86 -27.35
C PHE A 137 9.99 0.27 -28.36
N ASP A 138 9.58 -0.99 -28.17
CA ASP A 138 8.60 -1.66 -29.03
C ASP A 138 7.23 -0.99 -28.93
N PHE A 139 6.78 -0.61 -27.73
CA PHE A 139 5.55 0.15 -27.53
C PHE A 139 5.57 1.51 -28.24
N ILE A 140 6.64 2.28 -28.06
CA ILE A 140 6.80 3.57 -28.74
C ILE A 140 6.72 3.39 -30.26
N SER A 141 7.44 2.41 -30.79
CA SER A 141 7.48 2.11 -32.22
C SER A 141 6.13 1.66 -32.77
N PHE A 142 5.43 0.81 -32.01
CA PHE A 142 4.11 0.29 -32.37
C PHE A 142 3.06 1.41 -32.36
N TRP A 143 2.97 2.19 -31.28
CA TRP A 143 1.99 3.26 -31.15
C TRP A 143 2.21 4.40 -32.15
N LYS A 144 3.47 4.73 -32.48
CA LYS A 144 3.76 5.68 -33.58
C LYS A 144 3.18 5.21 -34.91
N LYS A 145 3.32 3.91 -35.23
CA LYS A 145 2.74 3.32 -36.45
C LYS A 145 1.21 3.35 -36.42
N GLU A 146 0.60 3.01 -35.28
CA GLU A 146 -0.86 3.08 -35.12
C GLU A 146 -1.40 4.50 -35.36
N LYS A 147 -0.76 5.52 -34.76
CA LYS A 147 -1.13 6.92 -34.96
C LYS A 147 -1.01 7.34 -36.43
N CYS A 148 0.06 6.95 -37.11
CA CYS A 148 0.25 7.24 -38.54
C CYS A 148 -0.85 6.59 -39.40
N ASN A 149 -1.22 5.34 -39.10
CA ASN A 149 -2.29 4.65 -39.82
C ASN A 149 -3.65 5.30 -39.57
N TYR A 150 -3.93 5.75 -38.34
CA TYR A 150 -5.13 6.51 -38.01
C TYR A 150 -5.22 7.81 -38.81
N LYS A 151 -4.14 8.59 -38.88
CA LYS A 151 -4.08 9.83 -39.68
C LYS A 151 -4.32 9.60 -41.17
N LYS A 152 -3.77 8.51 -41.74
CA LYS A 152 -3.95 8.16 -43.16
C LYS A 152 -5.39 7.76 -43.52
N ASN A 153 -6.11 7.16 -42.58
CA ASN A 153 -7.46 6.66 -42.79
C ASN A 153 -8.55 7.68 -42.43
N SER A 154 -8.18 8.83 -41.83
CA SER A 154 -9.12 9.91 -41.53
C SER A 154 -9.28 10.84 -42.74
N ALA A 155 -10.52 11.23 -43.05
CA ALA A 155 -10.86 12.06 -44.23
C ALA A 155 -10.21 13.46 -44.27
N ASN A 156 -9.50 13.85 -43.19
CA ASN A 156 -8.77 15.12 -43.03
C ASN A 156 -7.25 14.91 -42.94
N GLY A 157 -6.71 13.85 -43.55
CA GLY A 157 -5.27 13.56 -43.57
C GLY A 157 -4.45 14.55 -44.38
N THR A 158 -4.29 15.79 -43.89
CA THR A 158 -3.27 16.72 -44.38
C THR A 158 -1.96 16.54 -43.59
N ALA A 159 -0.88 16.89 -44.29
CA ALA A 159 0.53 16.77 -43.90
C ALA A 159 0.82 17.22 -42.45
N GLU A 160 1.93 16.73 -41.89
CA GLU A 160 2.52 17.15 -40.61
C GLU A 160 2.17 18.60 -40.28
N GLU A 161 1.12 18.81 -39.49
CA GLU A 161 0.82 20.12 -38.94
C GLU A 161 1.99 20.47 -38.04
N ASP A 162 2.60 21.63 -38.30
CA ASP A 162 3.65 22.19 -37.46
C ASP A 162 3.10 22.27 -36.03
N TYR A 163 3.64 21.45 -35.13
CA TYR A 163 3.09 21.32 -33.78
C TYR A 163 3.29 22.63 -33.03
N HIS A 164 2.22 23.40 -32.88
CA HIS A 164 2.21 24.66 -32.16
C HIS A 164 1.08 24.69 -31.13
N ARG A 165 1.43 25.02 -29.88
CA ARG A 165 0.50 25.18 -28.75
C ARG A 165 0.96 26.36 -27.90
N GLU A 166 0.04 27.27 -27.61
CA GLU A 166 0.30 28.38 -26.68
C GLU A 166 0.52 27.84 -25.26
N PRO A 167 1.28 28.54 -24.39
CA PRO A 167 1.43 28.15 -23.00
C PRO A 167 0.08 28.03 -22.27
N PHE A 168 -0.11 26.93 -21.55
CA PHE A 168 -1.29 26.73 -20.71
C PHE A 168 -1.21 27.59 -19.45
N ALA A 169 -2.02 28.66 -19.41
CA ALA A 169 -1.95 29.71 -18.38
C ALA A 169 -3.15 29.74 -17.41
N VAL A 170 -3.84 28.62 -17.22
CA VAL A 170 -5.02 28.52 -16.35
C VAL A 170 -4.67 27.89 -15.00
N ASP A 171 -5.14 28.50 -13.92
CA ASP A 171 -5.06 27.91 -12.58
C ASP A 171 -5.92 26.65 -12.49
N VAL A 172 -5.29 25.50 -12.25
CA VAL A 172 -5.96 24.21 -12.11
C VAL A 172 -6.13 23.88 -10.63
N SER A 173 -7.38 23.80 -10.17
CA SER A 173 -7.73 23.34 -8.83
C SER A 173 -8.67 22.15 -8.92
N GLU A 174 -8.28 21.04 -8.33
CA GLU A 174 -9.07 19.80 -8.34
C GLU A 174 -9.11 19.19 -6.93
N GLY A 175 -10.26 18.60 -6.58
CA GLY A 175 -10.45 17.91 -5.32
C GLY A 175 -9.78 16.53 -5.27
N LYS A 176 -9.50 16.04 -4.06
CA LYS A 176 -8.87 14.72 -3.80
C LYS A 176 -9.88 13.63 -3.40
N ASN A 177 -11.14 13.79 -3.80
CA ASN A 177 -12.24 12.94 -3.34
C ASN A 177 -12.68 11.90 -4.38
N ASP A 178 -12.03 11.86 -5.54
CA ASP A 178 -12.35 10.93 -6.60
C ASP A 178 -12.09 9.47 -6.18
N PRO A 179 -12.96 8.50 -6.54
CA PRO A 179 -12.76 7.09 -6.21
C PRO A 179 -11.41 6.53 -6.67
N ILE A 180 -10.96 6.85 -7.89
CA ILE A 180 -9.65 6.41 -8.42
C ILE A 180 -8.50 7.00 -7.60
N TYR A 181 -8.67 8.25 -7.15
CA TYR A 181 -7.70 8.88 -6.26
C TYR A 181 -7.67 8.21 -4.87
N ASN A 182 -8.81 7.75 -4.35
CA ASN A 182 -8.91 7.15 -3.02
C ASN A 182 -8.59 5.63 -2.97
N ALA A 183 -8.56 4.95 -4.12
CA ALA A 183 -8.35 3.52 -4.21
C ALA A 183 -7.10 3.02 -3.46
N HIS A 184 -5.96 3.67 -3.67
CA HIS A 184 -4.70 3.35 -3.02
C HIS A 184 -4.03 4.64 -2.53
N SER A 185 -3.62 4.63 -1.26
CA SER A 185 -2.86 5.72 -0.66
C SER A 185 -1.43 5.74 -1.22
N TYR A 186 -0.94 6.92 -1.60
CA TYR A 186 0.46 7.15 -1.97
C TYR A 186 0.80 8.62 -1.73
N HIS A 187 2.03 8.89 -1.31
CA HIS A 187 2.40 10.17 -0.68
C HIS A 187 2.54 11.34 -1.67
N THR A 188 2.84 11.09 -2.95
CA THR A 188 3.00 12.10 -4.01
C THR A 188 1.84 12.17 -5.01
N LYS A 189 0.69 11.57 -4.69
CA LYS A 189 -0.41 11.42 -5.65
C LYS A 189 -1.05 12.75 -6.05
N VAL A 190 -1.22 12.96 -7.36
CA VAL A 190 -1.90 14.12 -7.97
C VAL A 190 -3.21 13.66 -8.62
N PRO A 191 -4.33 14.40 -8.51
CA PRO A 191 -5.59 14.05 -9.18
C PRO A 191 -5.45 13.99 -10.71
N HIS A 192 -5.87 12.90 -11.34
CA HIS A 192 -5.81 12.72 -12.79
C HIS A 192 -6.55 13.84 -13.56
N ARG A 193 -7.68 14.34 -13.02
CA ARG A 193 -8.46 15.44 -13.60
C ARG A 193 -7.64 16.71 -13.82
N ALA A 194 -6.68 16.99 -12.93
CA ALA A 194 -5.80 18.14 -13.09
C ALA A 194 -4.84 17.92 -14.27
N ILE A 195 -4.29 16.70 -14.39
CA ILE A 195 -3.37 16.31 -15.45
C ILE A 195 -4.06 16.29 -16.82
N MET A 196 -5.33 15.85 -16.89
CA MET A 196 -6.12 15.81 -18.12
C MET A 196 -6.17 17.17 -18.82
N ARG A 197 -6.24 18.28 -18.09
CA ARG A 197 -6.29 19.63 -18.70
C ARG A 197 -5.03 19.93 -19.50
N TYR A 198 -3.86 19.53 -18.98
CA TYR A 198 -2.59 19.68 -19.68
C TYR A 198 -2.48 18.73 -20.88
N ILE A 199 -2.89 17.47 -20.72
CA ILE A 199 -2.87 16.48 -21.81
C ILE A 199 -3.78 16.93 -22.96
N LEU A 200 -5.02 17.33 -22.67
CA LEU A 200 -5.96 17.82 -23.68
C LEU A 200 -5.43 19.05 -24.43
N HIS A 201 -4.70 19.93 -23.76
CA HIS A 201 -4.16 21.14 -24.36
C HIS A 201 -2.93 20.87 -25.25
N TYR A 202 -1.98 20.07 -24.75
CA TYR A 202 -0.68 19.87 -25.42
C TYR A 202 -0.62 18.65 -26.35
N THR A 203 -1.66 17.83 -26.43
CA THR A 203 -1.58 16.58 -27.21
C THR A 203 -2.84 16.32 -28.01
N GLU A 204 -2.72 15.48 -29.03
CA GLU A 204 -3.81 14.94 -29.82
C GLU A 204 -4.07 13.45 -29.47
N PRO A 205 -5.26 12.91 -29.80
CA PRO A 205 -5.52 11.48 -29.68
C PRO A 205 -4.42 10.62 -30.33
N GLY A 206 -3.98 9.59 -29.61
CA GLY A 206 -2.91 8.68 -30.02
C GLY A 206 -1.47 9.19 -29.78
N ASP A 207 -1.29 10.42 -29.26
CA ASP A 207 0.01 10.90 -28.81
C ASP A 207 0.55 10.07 -27.65
N ILE A 208 1.88 10.03 -27.52
CA ILE A 208 2.56 9.36 -26.42
C ILE A 208 2.93 10.40 -25.37
N VAL A 209 2.42 10.24 -24.16
CA VAL A 209 2.78 11.00 -22.97
C VAL A 209 3.79 10.19 -22.17
N PHE A 210 4.99 10.74 -21.96
CA PHE A 210 6.00 10.15 -21.10
C PHE A 210 5.96 10.78 -19.71
N ASP A 211 5.82 9.96 -18.68
CA ASP A 211 5.92 10.36 -17.29
C ASP A 211 7.07 9.60 -16.61
N GLY A 212 8.21 10.29 -16.46
CA GLY A 212 9.44 9.74 -15.86
C GLY A 212 9.37 9.53 -14.35
N PHE A 213 8.37 10.10 -13.67
CA PHE A 213 8.20 10.10 -12.21
C PHE A 213 6.74 9.80 -11.85
N CYS A 214 6.22 8.72 -12.42
CA CYS A 214 4.79 8.51 -12.53
C CYS A 214 4.10 8.26 -11.18
N GLY A 215 4.83 7.88 -10.13
CA GLY A 215 4.26 7.53 -8.84
C GLY A 215 3.18 6.46 -9.03
N THR A 216 1.93 6.79 -8.72
CA THR A 216 0.79 5.86 -8.91
C THR A 216 0.24 5.82 -10.33
N GLY A 217 0.90 6.40 -11.32
CA GLY A 217 0.48 6.36 -12.72
C GLY A 217 -0.74 7.23 -13.07
N MET A 218 -0.99 8.31 -12.33
CA MET A 218 -2.15 9.20 -12.57
C MET A 218 -2.11 9.88 -13.93
N THR A 219 -0.92 10.10 -14.50
CA THR A 219 -0.76 10.60 -15.87
C THR A 219 -1.30 9.60 -16.90
N GLY A 220 -1.08 8.30 -16.70
CA GLY A 220 -1.65 7.27 -17.57
C GLY A 220 -3.17 7.21 -17.45
N VAL A 221 -3.70 7.31 -16.23
CA VAL A 221 -5.15 7.38 -15.99
C VAL A 221 -5.74 8.60 -16.73
N ALA A 222 -5.09 9.76 -16.62
CA ALA A 222 -5.50 10.97 -17.32
C ALA A 222 -5.43 10.82 -18.85
N ALA A 223 -4.35 10.24 -19.38
CA ALA A 223 -4.16 10.00 -20.81
C ALA A 223 -5.28 9.12 -21.39
N GLN A 224 -5.67 8.07 -20.67
CA GLN A 224 -6.77 7.18 -21.07
C GLN A 224 -8.13 7.88 -20.94
N LEU A 225 -8.39 8.59 -19.85
CA LEU A 225 -9.68 9.26 -19.61
C LEU A 225 -9.91 10.47 -20.51
N CYS A 226 -8.91 10.95 -21.26
CA CYS A 226 -9.15 11.90 -22.36
C CYS A 226 -10.00 11.31 -23.51
N GLY A 227 -10.17 9.98 -23.55
CA GLY A 227 -11.11 9.30 -24.44
C GLY A 227 -12.53 9.15 -23.89
N ASP A 228 -12.77 9.48 -22.62
CA ASP A 228 -14.08 9.32 -21.99
C ASP A 228 -14.86 10.64 -21.99
N LYS A 229 -15.94 10.69 -22.79
CA LYS A 229 -16.77 11.90 -22.98
C LYS A 229 -17.28 12.45 -21.65
N ASN A 230 -17.83 11.58 -20.79
CA ASN A 230 -18.42 11.99 -19.51
C ASN A 230 -17.36 12.63 -18.59
N THR A 231 -16.17 12.04 -18.54
CA THR A 231 -15.06 12.54 -17.72
C THR A 231 -14.57 13.88 -18.25
N VAL A 232 -14.40 14.02 -19.58
CA VAL A 232 -14.00 15.29 -20.21
C VAL A 232 -15.04 16.39 -19.95
N GLU A 233 -16.33 16.10 -20.10
CA GLU A 233 -17.41 17.03 -19.79
C GLU A 233 -17.44 17.43 -18.31
N SER A 234 -17.12 16.50 -17.40
CA SER A 234 -17.01 16.80 -15.97
C SER A 234 -15.94 17.84 -15.62
N LEU A 235 -14.96 18.07 -16.50
CA LEU A 235 -13.93 19.11 -16.31
C LEU A 235 -14.44 20.53 -16.62
N GLY A 236 -15.68 20.66 -17.12
CA GLY A 236 -16.28 21.91 -17.56
C GLY A 236 -16.14 22.17 -19.06
N TYR A 237 -15.77 21.16 -19.85
CA TYR A 237 -15.69 21.25 -21.31
C TYR A 237 -16.97 20.76 -21.98
N LYS A 238 -17.18 21.12 -23.24
CA LYS A 238 -18.26 20.58 -24.08
C LYS A 238 -17.66 19.70 -25.17
N VAL A 239 -18.27 18.55 -25.45
CA VAL A 239 -17.85 17.64 -26.53
C VAL A 239 -19.01 17.44 -27.50
N ASP A 240 -18.78 17.72 -28.79
CA ASP A 240 -19.79 17.49 -29.82
C ASP A 240 -19.83 16.03 -30.31
N ASP A 241 -20.62 15.76 -31.34
CA ASP A 241 -20.79 14.42 -31.92
C ASP A 241 -19.60 14.01 -32.80
N ASP A 242 -18.82 14.99 -33.28
CA ASP A 242 -17.57 14.77 -34.04
C ASP A 242 -16.35 14.57 -33.11
N GLY A 243 -16.56 14.65 -31.79
CA GLY A 243 -15.52 14.50 -30.78
C GLY A 243 -14.64 15.74 -30.62
N ILE A 244 -15.05 16.91 -31.11
CA ILE A 244 -14.36 18.18 -30.89
C ILE A 244 -14.67 18.67 -29.48
N ILE A 245 -13.61 19.04 -28.74
CA ILE A 245 -13.70 19.53 -27.37
C ILE A 245 -13.60 21.06 -27.39
N TYR A 246 -14.57 21.69 -26.74
CA TYR A 246 -14.69 23.13 -26.61
C TYR A 246 -14.42 23.57 -25.18
N GLN A 247 -13.66 24.65 -25.04
CA GLN A 247 -13.48 25.39 -23.80
C GLN A 247 -14.28 26.68 -23.86
N GLN A 248 -14.65 27.18 -22.68
CA GLN A 248 -15.32 28.46 -22.54
C GLN A 248 -14.28 29.61 -22.58
N GLU A 249 -14.43 30.54 -23.53
CA GLU A 249 -13.79 31.87 -23.44
C GLU A 249 -14.78 32.87 -22.79
N GLN A 250 -14.29 33.93 -22.14
CA GLN A 250 -15.03 34.85 -21.26
C GLN A 250 -16.44 35.29 -21.71
N ARG A 251 -17.27 35.65 -20.71
CA ARG A 251 -18.55 36.38 -20.88
C ARG A 251 -18.28 37.82 -21.33
N ASP A 252 -18.35 38.10 -22.62
CA ASP A 252 -18.68 39.44 -23.08
C ASP A 252 -20.22 39.56 -23.19
N ASN A 253 -20.81 40.53 -22.49
CA ASN A 253 -22.25 40.82 -22.52
C ASN A 253 -23.19 39.62 -22.22
N ASP A 254 -22.88 38.81 -21.19
CA ASP A 254 -23.66 37.64 -20.75
C ASP A 254 -23.85 36.50 -21.79
N ARG A 255 -23.12 36.52 -22.91
CA ARG A 255 -23.05 35.37 -23.83
C ARG A 255 -21.84 34.49 -23.54
N ILE A 256 -22.09 33.19 -23.37
CA ILE A 256 -21.05 32.16 -23.25
C ILE A 256 -20.61 31.78 -24.67
N THR A 257 -19.34 31.98 -24.99
CA THR A 257 -18.73 31.52 -26.24
C THR A 257 -17.90 30.26 -26.00
N TRP A 258 -18.01 29.32 -26.92
CA TRP A 258 -17.32 28.03 -26.87
C TRP A 258 -16.34 27.96 -28.03
N LYS A 259 -15.06 27.73 -27.73
CA LYS A 259 -13.99 27.67 -28.73
C LYS A 259 -13.40 26.26 -28.77
N PRO A 260 -13.26 25.64 -29.95
CA PRO A 260 -12.61 24.35 -30.07
C PRO A 260 -11.13 24.47 -29.72
N PHE A 261 -10.61 23.53 -28.94
CA PHE A 261 -9.20 23.53 -28.52
C PHE A 261 -8.54 22.14 -28.48
N SER A 262 -9.34 21.07 -28.46
CA SER A 262 -8.83 19.69 -28.39
C SER A 262 -9.80 18.71 -29.03
N ARG A 263 -9.44 17.42 -29.05
CA ARG A 263 -10.25 16.31 -29.54
C ARG A 263 -10.33 15.19 -28.52
N LEU A 264 -11.50 14.56 -28.46
CA LEU A 264 -11.79 13.39 -27.66
C LEU A 264 -10.99 12.20 -28.21
N GLY A 265 -10.33 11.50 -27.31
CA GLY A 265 -9.60 10.29 -27.65
C GLY A 265 -8.49 9.99 -26.66
N GLU A 266 -8.18 8.71 -26.52
CA GLU A 266 -7.12 8.23 -25.64
C GLU A 266 -5.75 8.69 -26.12
N ARG A 267 -4.88 9.03 -25.17
CA ARG A 267 -3.45 9.15 -25.38
C ARG A 267 -2.76 7.90 -24.85
N LYS A 268 -1.60 7.57 -25.41
CA LYS A 268 -0.76 6.48 -24.95
C LYS A 268 0.17 6.98 -23.84
N ALA A 269 0.47 6.14 -22.86
CA ALA A 269 1.30 6.52 -21.74
C ALA A 269 2.50 5.59 -21.57
N ILE A 270 3.70 6.18 -21.48
CA ILE A 270 4.88 5.49 -20.94
C ILE A 270 5.08 6.00 -19.52
N LEU A 271 4.95 5.11 -18.55
CA LEU A 271 5.03 5.41 -17.13
C LEU A 271 6.33 4.83 -16.58
N ASN A 272 7.11 5.63 -15.86
CA ASN A 272 8.34 5.19 -15.23
C ASN A 272 8.42 5.68 -13.80
N ASP A 273 8.96 4.86 -12.90
CA ASP A 273 9.36 5.27 -11.56
C ASP A 273 10.49 4.36 -11.07
N LEU A 274 11.30 4.86 -10.13
CA LEU A 274 12.34 4.06 -9.48
C LEU A 274 11.76 3.04 -8.50
N SER A 275 10.59 3.32 -7.94
CA SER A 275 9.98 2.50 -6.90
C SER A 275 9.16 1.34 -7.49
N PRO A 276 9.50 0.07 -7.20
CA PRO A 276 8.68 -1.08 -7.61
C PRO A 276 7.25 -1.00 -7.07
N ALA A 277 7.05 -0.41 -5.89
CA ALA A 277 5.72 -0.19 -5.32
C ALA A 277 4.92 0.85 -6.12
N ALA A 278 5.57 1.93 -6.58
CA ALA A 278 4.93 2.95 -7.41
C ALA A 278 4.49 2.36 -8.74
N THR A 279 5.41 1.70 -9.45
CA THR A 279 5.15 1.10 -10.77
C THR A 279 4.14 -0.04 -10.69
N PHE A 280 4.14 -0.83 -9.62
CA PHE A 280 3.11 -1.83 -9.36
C PHE A 280 1.71 -1.20 -9.24
N ILE A 281 1.57 -0.11 -8.49
CA ILE A 281 0.30 0.63 -8.36
C ILE A 281 -0.07 1.25 -9.71
N ALA A 282 0.89 1.88 -10.39
CA ALA A 282 0.70 2.52 -11.69
C ALA A 282 0.19 1.53 -12.74
N TYR A 283 0.84 0.37 -12.87
CA TYR A 283 0.41 -0.70 -13.77
C TYR A 283 -1.03 -1.07 -13.49
N ASN A 284 -1.34 -1.42 -12.25
CA ASN A 284 -2.67 -1.82 -11.86
C ASN A 284 -3.72 -0.75 -12.16
N TYR A 285 -3.44 0.52 -11.86
CA TYR A 285 -4.37 1.61 -12.17
C TYR A 285 -4.62 1.76 -13.65
N ASN A 286 -3.63 1.43 -14.47
CA ASN A 286 -3.64 1.65 -15.91
C ASN A 286 -4.08 0.44 -16.73
N THR A 287 -4.34 -0.70 -16.08
CA THR A 287 -4.76 -1.94 -16.72
C THR A 287 -6.28 -2.10 -16.68
N PRO A 288 -6.94 -2.37 -17.82
CA PRO A 288 -8.36 -2.67 -17.87
C PRO A 288 -8.73 -3.83 -16.95
N VAL A 289 -9.89 -3.75 -16.30
CA VAL A 289 -10.35 -4.80 -15.38
C VAL A 289 -11.80 -5.14 -15.63
N ASN A 290 -12.12 -6.43 -15.61
CA ASN A 290 -13.50 -6.87 -15.45
C ASN A 290 -13.91 -6.62 -14.00
N VAL A 291 -14.65 -5.53 -13.78
CA VAL A 291 -15.05 -5.05 -12.46
C VAL A 291 -15.87 -6.09 -11.68
N GLU A 292 -16.77 -6.82 -12.36
CA GLU A 292 -17.60 -7.82 -11.68
C GLU A 292 -16.76 -9.04 -11.28
N ALA A 293 -15.94 -9.57 -12.19
CA ALA A 293 -15.06 -10.70 -11.87
C ALA A 293 -14.06 -10.37 -10.77
N PHE A 294 -13.51 -9.14 -10.76
CA PHE A 294 -12.65 -8.67 -9.68
C PHE A 294 -13.39 -8.65 -8.34
N LYS A 295 -14.60 -8.09 -8.32
CA LYS A 295 -15.41 -7.97 -7.10
C LYS A 295 -15.78 -9.34 -6.55
N GLU A 296 -16.30 -10.23 -7.39
CA GLU A 296 -16.67 -11.61 -7.01
C GLU A 296 -15.47 -12.33 -6.38
N GLU A 297 -14.30 -12.26 -7.01
CA GLU A 297 -13.11 -12.95 -6.53
C GLU A 297 -12.53 -12.30 -5.26
N ALA A 298 -12.56 -10.98 -5.13
CA ALA A 298 -12.16 -10.29 -3.91
C ALA A 298 -13.09 -10.61 -2.72
N GLU A 299 -14.41 -10.66 -2.96
CA GLU A 299 -15.41 -11.05 -1.96
C GLU A 299 -15.24 -12.53 -1.54
N ARG A 300 -14.95 -13.41 -2.50
CA ARG A 300 -14.64 -14.83 -2.25
C ARG A 300 -13.40 -14.98 -1.37
N ILE A 301 -12.29 -14.34 -1.75
CA ILE A 301 -11.03 -14.36 -0.96
C ILE A 301 -11.27 -13.81 0.44
N LEU A 302 -11.98 -12.69 0.56
CA LEU A 302 -12.27 -12.09 1.86
C LEU A 302 -13.05 -13.04 2.76
N LYS A 303 -14.05 -13.74 2.20
CA LYS A 303 -14.82 -14.74 2.92
C LYS A 303 -13.94 -15.90 3.38
N ASP A 304 -13.12 -16.48 2.50
CA ASP A 304 -12.22 -17.58 2.84
C ASP A 304 -11.25 -17.19 3.98
N VAL A 305 -10.71 -15.96 3.93
CA VAL A 305 -9.82 -15.44 4.98
C VAL A 305 -10.59 -15.17 6.27
N GLU A 306 -11.86 -14.75 6.21
CA GLU A 306 -12.70 -14.57 7.41
C GLU A 306 -13.06 -15.91 8.06
N ASP A 307 -13.39 -16.93 7.27
CA ASP A 307 -13.66 -18.28 7.75
C ASP A 307 -12.41 -18.89 8.42
N GLU A 308 -11.22 -18.59 7.88
CA GLU A 308 -9.95 -19.06 8.43
C GLU A 308 -9.49 -18.27 9.67
N CYS A 309 -9.51 -16.94 9.61
CA CYS A 309 -8.82 -16.07 10.55
C CYS A 309 -9.77 -15.29 11.49
N GLY A 310 -11.09 -15.38 11.28
CA GLY A 310 -12.09 -14.59 11.99
C GLY A 310 -12.11 -14.83 13.51
N TRP A 311 -11.73 -16.02 13.95
CA TRP A 311 -11.60 -16.38 15.38
C TRP A 311 -10.67 -15.44 16.17
N MET A 312 -9.65 -14.86 15.53
CA MET A 312 -8.71 -13.91 16.17
C MET A 312 -9.36 -12.56 16.55
N TYR A 313 -10.56 -12.30 16.03
CA TYR A 313 -11.36 -11.10 16.24
C TYR A 313 -12.67 -11.42 16.96
N ALA A 314 -12.78 -12.59 17.61
CA ALA A 314 -13.88 -12.89 18.50
C ALA A 314 -13.69 -12.19 19.85
N THR A 315 -14.79 -11.75 20.47
CA THR A 315 -14.83 -11.25 21.86
C THR A 315 -16.15 -11.65 22.51
N LEU A 316 -16.17 -11.81 23.83
CA LEU A 316 -17.41 -12.05 24.57
C LEU A 316 -18.31 -10.81 24.59
N VAL A 317 -19.62 -11.01 24.35
CA VAL A 317 -20.62 -9.93 24.44
C VAL A 317 -20.75 -9.44 25.89
N HIS A 318 -20.89 -8.13 26.07
CA HIS A 318 -20.91 -7.43 27.36
C HIS A 318 -21.97 -7.94 28.36
N GLY A 319 -23.03 -8.61 27.88
CA GLY A 319 -24.06 -9.24 28.72
C GLY A 319 -23.76 -10.70 29.10
N ALA A 320 -22.86 -11.39 28.40
CA ALA A 320 -22.45 -12.76 28.72
C ALA A 320 -21.55 -12.81 29.97
N THR A 321 -20.86 -11.70 30.28
CA THR A 321 -20.07 -11.53 31.51
C THR A 321 -20.92 -11.24 32.76
N GLU A 322 -22.16 -10.76 32.61
CA GLU A 322 -23.09 -10.51 33.72
C GLU A 322 -24.18 -11.59 33.87
N ALA A 323 -24.56 -12.25 32.77
CA ALA A 323 -25.52 -13.35 32.74
C ALA A 323 -24.82 -14.69 33.04
N GLY A 324 -24.33 -14.87 34.26
CA GLY A 324 -23.86 -16.17 34.71
C GLY A 324 -24.95 -17.24 34.53
N LEU A 325 -24.61 -18.34 33.84
CA LEU A 325 -25.38 -19.58 33.91
C LEU A 325 -25.47 -19.99 35.38
N LYS A 326 -26.68 -20.05 35.95
CA LYS A 326 -26.88 -20.58 37.30
C LYS A 326 -26.73 -22.10 37.26
N THR A 327 -25.52 -22.59 37.54
CA THR A 327 -25.31 -23.98 37.96
C THR A 327 -24.68 -23.97 39.34
N GLY A 328 -25.46 -24.31 40.37
CA GLY A 328 -24.90 -24.72 41.67
C GLY A 328 -24.25 -23.64 42.54
N GLY A 329 -24.82 -22.43 42.63
CA GLY A 329 -24.55 -21.53 43.77
C GLY A 329 -23.31 -20.61 43.68
N GLU A 330 -22.41 -20.79 42.72
CA GLU A 330 -21.30 -19.86 42.45
C GLU A 330 -21.52 -19.12 41.12
N LYS A 331 -21.30 -17.80 41.09
CA LYS A 331 -21.28 -17.03 39.84
C LYS A 331 -20.02 -17.41 39.06
N SER A 332 -20.18 -18.25 38.05
CA SER A 332 -19.12 -18.57 37.10
C SER A 332 -18.72 -17.29 36.33
N ASN A 333 -17.41 -16.96 36.32
CA ASN A 333 -16.88 -15.87 35.50
C ASN A 333 -16.59 -16.42 34.11
N LEU A 334 -17.57 -16.32 33.21
CA LEU A 334 -17.51 -16.85 31.85
C LEU A 334 -16.23 -16.43 31.11
N ALA A 335 -15.72 -15.21 31.33
CA ALA A 335 -14.49 -14.75 30.71
C ALA A 335 -13.27 -15.55 31.18
N GLU A 336 -13.18 -15.91 32.45
CA GLU A 336 -12.09 -16.74 32.98
C GLU A 336 -12.17 -18.19 32.51
N GLU A 337 -13.38 -18.76 32.43
CA GLU A 337 -13.58 -20.11 31.90
C GLU A 337 -13.11 -20.21 30.44
N TRP A 338 -13.52 -19.26 29.60
CA TRP A 338 -13.08 -19.24 28.21
C TRP A 338 -11.61 -18.87 28.08
N ALA A 339 -11.07 -18.01 28.95
CA ALA A 339 -9.64 -17.75 29.00
C ALA A 339 -8.85 -19.04 29.29
N GLN A 340 -9.31 -19.87 30.23
CA GLN A 340 -8.70 -21.16 30.54
C GLN A 340 -8.76 -22.10 29.33
N LYS A 341 -9.92 -22.24 28.68
CA LYS A 341 -10.08 -23.06 27.47
C LYS A 341 -9.10 -22.65 26.37
N ILE A 342 -8.96 -21.35 26.13
CA ILE A 342 -8.02 -20.81 25.12
C ILE A 342 -6.57 -21.13 25.47
N ARG A 343 -6.18 -21.02 26.75
CA ARG A 343 -4.83 -21.35 27.20
C ARG A 343 -4.52 -22.84 27.03
N GLU A 344 -5.51 -23.70 27.22
CA GLU A 344 -5.41 -25.16 27.09
C GLU A 344 -5.34 -25.65 25.64
N CYS A 345 -5.87 -24.90 24.67
CA CYS A 345 -5.75 -25.22 23.25
C CYS A 345 -4.27 -25.36 22.83
N LYS A 346 -3.92 -26.31 21.98
CA LYS A 346 -2.54 -26.54 21.54
C LYS A 346 -2.16 -25.71 20.31
N ASP A 347 -3.11 -25.55 19.40
CA ASP A 347 -2.93 -24.94 18.08
C ASP A 347 -4.14 -24.09 17.69
N GLU A 348 -4.06 -23.44 16.52
CA GLU A 348 -5.15 -22.63 15.97
C GLU A 348 -6.39 -23.45 15.59
N GLU A 349 -6.27 -24.75 15.30
CA GLU A 349 -7.39 -25.59 14.89
C GLU A 349 -8.31 -25.87 16.08
N GLU A 350 -7.74 -26.21 17.23
CA GLU A 350 -8.49 -26.39 18.48
C GLU A 350 -9.20 -25.08 18.88
N ILE A 351 -8.55 -23.92 18.72
CA ILE A 351 -9.17 -22.61 19.02
C ILE A 351 -10.34 -22.33 18.07
N ARG A 352 -10.15 -22.56 16.77
CA ARG A 352 -11.21 -22.40 15.77
C ARG A 352 -12.40 -23.30 16.08
N ALA A 353 -12.13 -24.55 16.46
CA ALA A 353 -13.16 -25.52 16.78
C ALA A 353 -14.03 -25.07 17.95
N ILE A 354 -13.44 -24.53 19.04
CA ILE A 354 -14.21 -24.09 20.21
C ILE A 354 -14.90 -22.74 20.04
N LEU A 355 -14.37 -21.85 19.19
CA LEU A 355 -14.93 -20.52 18.94
C LEU A 355 -15.93 -20.49 17.78
N ASN A 356 -15.96 -21.52 16.93
CA ASN A 356 -16.92 -21.64 15.84
C ASN A 356 -18.14 -22.46 16.29
N PRO A 357 -19.35 -21.88 16.35
CA PRO A 357 -20.57 -22.61 16.73
C PRO A 357 -20.86 -23.82 15.82
N GLN A 358 -20.48 -23.75 14.54
CA GLN A 358 -20.70 -24.84 13.58
C GLN A 358 -19.76 -26.02 13.81
N LEU A 359 -18.55 -25.77 14.34
CA LEU A 359 -17.54 -26.79 14.59
C LEU A 359 -17.63 -27.36 16.02
N SER A 360 -17.98 -26.52 16.99
CA SER A 360 -18.07 -26.91 18.41
C SER A 360 -19.25 -27.83 18.74
N GLY A 361 -20.28 -27.85 17.89
CA GLY A 361 -21.53 -28.58 18.16
C GLY A 361 -22.35 -28.02 19.33
N ILE A 362 -21.96 -26.87 19.87
CA ILE A 362 -22.61 -26.15 20.97
C ILE A 362 -23.06 -24.79 20.43
N ASP A 363 -24.33 -24.42 20.67
CA ASP A 363 -24.82 -23.09 20.30
C ASP A 363 -24.20 -22.01 21.20
N THR A 364 -23.01 -21.56 20.81
CA THR A 364 -22.30 -20.44 21.43
C THR A 364 -22.44 -19.16 20.62
N ALA A 365 -23.25 -19.13 19.56
CA ALA A 365 -23.32 -18.00 18.63
C ALA A 365 -23.73 -16.69 19.31
N HIS A 366 -24.58 -16.78 20.34
CA HIS A 366 -25.04 -15.66 21.14
C HIS A 366 -23.96 -15.07 22.09
N LEU A 367 -22.86 -15.79 22.31
CA LEU A 367 -21.77 -15.36 23.20
C LEU A 367 -20.75 -14.45 22.50
N TRP A 368 -20.69 -14.49 21.17
CA TRP A 368 -19.60 -13.89 20.40
C TRP A 368 -19.99 -12.57 19.71
N GLY A 369 -19.10 -11.60 19.81
CA GLY A 369 -19.08 -10.38 19.01
C GLY A 369 -17.85 -10.33 18.09
N LYS A 370 -17.95 -9.62 16.97
CA LYS A 370 -16.84 -9.40 16.04
C LYS A 370 -16.13 -8.09 16.35
N ILE A 371 -14.85 -8.14 16.71
CA ILE A 371 -14.02 -6.96 16.96
C ILE A 371 -13.87 -6.15 15.67
N ASN A 372 -14.28 -4.88 15.73
CA ASN A 372 -14.08 -3.90 14.68
C ASN A 372 -12.68 -3.28 14.81
N TYR A 373 -12.27 -2.97 16.04
CA TYR A 373 -10.92 -2.49 16.37
C TYR A 373 -10.57 -2.66 17.85
N THR A 374 -9.26 -2.67 18.13
CA THR A 374 -8.70 -2.64 19.50
C THR A 374 -7.82 -1.41 19.68
N VAL A 375 -8.01 -0.68 20.77
CA VAL A 375 -7.11 0.42 21.15
C VAL A 375 -6.00 -0.15 22.03
N TRP A 376 -4.75 0.14 21.66
CA TRP A 376 -3.54 -0.22 22.39
C TRP A 376 -2.91 1.03 23.01
N SER A 377 -2.48 0.94 24.26
CA SER A 377 -1.83 2.04 24.99
C SER A 377 -0.40 1.68 25.35
N ASP A 378 0.51 2.64 25.21
CA ASP A 378 1.84 2.57 25.82
C ASP A 378 1.73 2.40 27.34
N VAL A 379 2.65 1.61 27.89
CA VAL A 379 2.93 1.53 29.32
C VAL A 379 4.21 2.30 29.60
N PHE A 380 4.16 3.17 30.59
CA PHE A 380 5.31 3.95 31.06
C PHE A 380 5.70 3.54 32.48
N ILE A 381 6.87 3.96 32.93
CA ILE A 381 7.35 3.84 34.30
C ILE A 381 7.40 5.24 34.90
N CYS A 382 6.82 5.37 36.10
CA CYS A 382 6.98 6.59 36.90
C CYS A 382 8.41 6.66 37.47
N PRO A 383 9.19 7.72 37.23
CA PRO A 383 10.56 7.81 37.72
C PRO A 383 10.65 7.97 39.25
N GLU A 384 9.56 8.37 39.92
CA GLU A 384 9.57 8.55 41.38
C GLU A 384 9.25 7.25 42.12
N CYS A 385 8.21 6.53 41.69
CA CYS A 385 7.70 5.36 42.43
C CYS A 385 7.87 4.03 41.69
N THR A 386 8.52 4.06 40.51
CA THR A 386 8.80 2.91 39.62
C THR A 386 7.59 2.09 39.16
N GLY A 387 6.37 2.49 39.54
CA GLY A 387 5.13 1.84 39.14
C GLY A 387 4.85 1.98 37.65
N GLU A 388 4.28 0.93 37.06
CA GLU A 388 3.79 0.95 35.68
C GLU A 388 2.54 1.86 35.58
N VAL A 389 2.57 2.76 34.60
CA VAL A 389 1.49 3.71 34.32
C VAL A 389 0.98 3.44 32.91
N VAL A 390 -0.21 2.86 32.81
CA VAL A 390 -0.91 2.72 31.53
C VAL A 390 -1.37 4.10 31.08
N PHE A 391 -0.87 4.57 29.93
CA PHE A 391 -1.09 5.93 29.47
C PHE A 391 -2.57 6.27 29.28
N TRP A 392 -3.36 5.33 28.77
CA TRP A 392 -4.81 5.45 28.64
C TRP A 392 -5.48 5.79 29.98
N ASP A 393 -5.22 5.00 31.01
CA ASP A 393 -5.90 5.15 32.31
C ASP A 393 -5.51 6.44 33.03
N ALA A 394 -4.25 6.87 32.88
CA ALA A 394 -3.73 8.03 33.59
C ALA A 394 -3.94 9.36 32.85
N ALA A 395 -3.88 9.36 31.51
CA ALA A 395 -3.83 10.58 30.71
C ALA A 395 -5.11 10.87 29.93
N VAL A 396 -6.03 9.92 29.78
CA VAL A 396 -7.27 10.13 29.01
C VAL A 396 -8.42 10.53 29.92
N ASP A 397 -8.86 11.78 29.78
CA ASP A 397 -10.12 12.25 30.33
C ASP A 397 -11.25 11.79 29.40
N LYS A 398 -11.90 10.68 29.77
CA LYS A 398 -12.98 10.06 28.98
C LYS A 398 -14.21 10.97 28.91
N GLU A 399 -14.56 11.63 30.01
CA GLU A 399 -15.72 12.53 30.06
C GLU A 399 -15.55 13.74 29.14
N LYS A 400 -14.35 14.32 29.09
CA LYS A 400 -14.05 15.47 28.23
C LYS A 400 -13.54 15.09 26.85
N GLY A 401 -13.30 13.80 26.58
CA GLY A 401 -12.66 13.31 25.37
C GLY A 401 -11.35 14.04 25.09
N LYS A 402 -10.47 14.13 26.09
CA LYS A 402 -9.19 14.85 25.99
C LYS A 402 -8.04 13.99 26.50
N VAL A 403 -6.90 14.09 25.82
CA VAL A 403 -5.63 13.53 26.28
C VAL A 403 -4.86 14.64 26.99
N LEU A 404 -4.61 14.46 28.28
CA LEU A 404 -3.89 15.41 29.12
C LEU A 404 -2.40 15.40 28.76
N LYS A 405 -1.79 16.59 28.69
CA LYS A 405 -0.33 16.74 28.50
C LYS A 405 0.46 16.40 29.76
N ASP A 406 -0.13 16.69 30.91
CA ASP A 406 0.40 16.48 32.25
C ASP A 406 -0.71 15.86 33.09
N PHE A 407 -0.39 14.84 33.88
CA PHE A 407 -1.37 14.11 34.69
C PHE A 407 -0.70 13.54 35.95
N PRO A 408 -1.42 13.37 37.07
CA PRO A 408 -0.86 12.77 38.28
C PRO A 408 -0.65 11.26 38.08
N CYS A 409 0.45 10.74 38.64
CA CYS A 409 0.71 9.31 38.73
C CYS A 409 -0.41 8.63 39.54
N PRO A 410 -1.01 7.54 39.07
CA PRO A 410 -2.07 6.85 39.81
C PRO A 410 -1.57 6.19 41.10
N HIS A 411 -0.26 5.98 41.25
CA HIS A 411 0.34 5.29 42.40
C HIS A 411 0.83 6.24 43.50
N CYS A 412 1.48 7.35 43.11
CA CYS A 412 2.13 8.27 44.06
C CYS A 412 1.68 9.74 43.95
N GLY A 413 0.83 10.07 42.98
CA GLY A 413 0.34 11.43 42.77
C GLY A 413 1.32 12.42 42.12
N GLN A 414 2.60 12.04 41.90
CA GLN A 414 3.55 12.92 41.19
C GLN A 414 3.04 13.28 39.80
N TRP A 415 3.18 14.55 39.39
CA TRP A 415 2.86 14.96 38.03
C TRP A 415 3.82 14.37 37.00
N LEU A 416 3.27 13.77 35.95
CA LEU A 416 3.99 13.09 34.88
C LEU A 416 3.70 13.72 33.52
N SER A 417 4.68 13.68 32.62
CA SER A 417 4.51 14.14 31.23
C SER A 417 5.41 13.39 30.25
N LYS A 418 4.93 13.17 29.03
CA LYS A 418 5.77 12.70 27.91
C LYS A 418 6.73 13.79 27.42
N THR A 419 6.38 15.05 27.64
CA THR A 419 7.20 16.20 27.25
C THR A 419 7.05 17.29 28.31
N PRO A 420 7.79 17.19 29.43
CA PRO A 420 7.76 18.16 30.50
C PRO A 420 7.96 19.59 30.01
N ALA A 421 7.29 20.53 30.67
CA ALA A 421 7.40 21.94 30.32
C ALA A 421 8.79 22.49 30.68
N ASN A 422 9.32 23.41 29.87
CA ASN A 422 10.58 24.07 30.19
C ASN A 422 10.35 25.08 31.34
N PRO A 423 11.01 24.95 32.49
CA PRO A 423 10.77 25.81 33.65
C PRO A 423 10.94 27.31 33.35
N LYS A 424 11.93 27.67 32.52
CA LYS A 424 12.20 29.07 32.15
C LYS A 424 11.09 29.67 31.29
N ARG A 425 10.42 28.85 30.46
CA ARG A 425 9.27 29.29 29.64
C ARG A 425 8.00 29.40 30.47
N GLU A 426 7.76 28.45 31.37
CA GLU A 426 6.57 28.49 32.25
C GLU A 426 6.62 29.66 33.23
N ALA A 427 7.80 30.04 33.74
CA ALA A 427 7.95 31.21 34.62
C ALA A 427 7.44 32.52 33.99
N LYS A 428 7.47 32.64 32.66
CA LYS A 428 6.99 33.82 31.92
C LYS A 428 5.47 33.84 31.68
N LYS A 429 4.76 32.74 31.96
CA LYS A 429 3.31 32.65 31.78
C LYS A 429 2.54 33.09 33.03
N PRO A 430 1.32 33.63 32.89
CA PRO A 430 0.39 33.84 34.00
C PRO A 430 0.19 32.55 34.79
N LEU A 431 0.04 32.65 36.12
CA LEU A 431 -0.08 31.49 37.02
C LEU A 431 -1.20 30.53 36.57
N SER A 432 -2.33 31.06 36.09
CA SER A 432 -3.48 30.30 35.58
C SER A 432 -3.21 29.48 34.31
N GLN A 433 -2.09 29.73 33.62
CA GLN A 433 -1.71 29.07 32.37
C GLN A 433 -0.42 28.25 32.51
N ARG A 434 0.17 28.19 33.71
CA ARG A 434 1.39 27.40 33.95
C ARG A 434 1.06 25.92 33.99
N ARG A 435 1.90 25.13 33.33
CA ARG A 435 1.89 23.68 33.48
C ARG A 435 2.50 23.27 34.82
N PRO A 436 2.07 22.15 35.42
CA PRO A 436 2.68 21.65 36.64
C PRO A 436 4.14 21.22 36.39
N VAL A 437 4.94 21.18 37.46
CA VAL A 437 6.30 20.61 37.41
C VAL A 437 6.14 19.10 37.31
N ALA A 438 6.39 18.55 36.12
CA ALA A 438 6.16 17.15 35.82
C ALA A 438 7.48 16.41 35.53
N SER A 439 7.60 15.19 36.06
CA SER A 439 8.72 14.29 35.73
C SER A 439 8.51 13.68 34.34
N LYS A 440 9.60 13.47 33.59
CA LYS A 440 9.54 12.85 32.26
C LYS A 440 9.24 11.36 32.42
N LEU A 441 8.22 10.87 31.71
CA LEU A 441 7.91 9.44 31.68
C LEU A 441 9.03 8.65 31.00
N GLU A 442 9.34 7.48 31.56
CA GLU A 442 10.19 6.47 30.94
C GLU A 442 9.33 5.36 30.34
N ARG A 443 9.76 4.73 29.25
CA ARG A 443 8.98 3.64 28.65
C ARG A 443 9.16 2.36 29.44
N ALA A 444 8.06 1.64 29.70
CA ALA A 444 8.17 0.25 30.08
C ALA A 444 8.57 -0.58 28.85
N TRP A 445 9.31 -1.66 29.07
CA TRP A 445 9.86 -2.49 28.01
C TRP A 445 9.43 -3.94 28.20
N VAL A 446 9.19 -4.62 27.07
CA VAL A 446 9.01 -6.07 27.03
C VAL A 446 10.13 -6.68 26.20
N THR A 447 10.67 -7.78 26.69
CA THR A 447 11.64 -8.60 25.96
C THR A 447 10.92 -9.86 25.51
N LYS A 448 10.94 -10.18 24.21
CA LYS A 448 10.32 -11.38 23.66
C LYS A 448 11.20 -12.01 22.59
N PHE A 449 11.07 -13.32 22.41
CA PHE A 449 11.72 -14.03 21.32
C PHE A 449 10.86 -13.91 20.05
N ASP A 450 11.40 -13.24 19.04
CA ASP A 450 10.76 -13.15 17.72
C ASP A 450 11.18 -14.36 16.88
N ARG A 451 10.25 -15.30 16.73
CA ARG A 451 10.45 -16.52 15.94
C ARG A 451 10.65 -16.25 14.46
N ALA A 452 10.11 -15.15 13.91
CA ALA A 452 10.18 -14.84 12.48
C ALA A 452 11.61 -14.51 12.04
N ILE A 453 12.39 -13.89 12.93
CA ILE A 453 13.80 -13.52 12.68
C ILE A 453 14.79 -14.32 13.54
N GLY A 454 14.30 -15.19 14.43
CA GLY A 454 15.12 -16.03 15.31
C GLY A 454 15.92 -15.26 16.37
N GLN A 455 15.42 -14.10 16.81
CA GLN A 455 16.15 -13.19 17.70
C GLN A 455 15.32 -12.76 18.91
N THR A 456 16.00 -12.52 20.03
CA THR A 456 15.39 -11.85 21.19
C THR A 456 15.34 -10.35 20.92
N ILE A 457 14.15 -9.78 20.90
CA ILE A 457 13.91 -8.35 20.68
C ILE A 457 13.39 -7.66 21.94
N ARG A 458 13.66 -6.37 22.05
CA ARG A 458 13.16 -5.51 23.13
C ARG A 458 12.30 -4.39 22.53
N GLN A 459 11.04 -4.30 22.93
CA GLN A 459 10.07 -3.33 22.39
C GLN A 459 9.39 -2.54 23.51
N ALA A 460 8.96 -1.32 23.19
CA ALA A 460 8.13 -0.54 24.11
C ALA A 460 6.85 -1.34 24.44
N LYS A 461 6.56 -1.49 25.74
CA LYS A 461 5.42 -2.27 26.21
C LYS A 461 4.11 -1.53 25.87
N GLN A 462 3.17 -2.26 25.27
CA GLN A 462 1.81 -1.80 25.00
C GLN A 462 0.79 -2.82 25.52
N VAL A 463 -0.36 -2.35 25.96
CA VAL A 463 -1.47 -3.18 26.44
C VAL A 463 -2.79 -2.78 25.76
N PRO A 464 -3.71 -3.71 25.49
CA PRO A 464 -5.03 -3.36 24.96
C PRO A 464 -5.86 -2.72 26.07
N VAL A 465 -6.60 -1.66 25.75
CA VAL A 465 -7.33 -0.84 26.76
C VAL A 465 -8.79 -0.60 26.41
N LEU A 466 -9.18 -0.84 25.15
CA LEU A 466 -10.56 -0.72 24.67
C LEU A 466 -10.75 -1.66 23.49
N ILE A 467 -11.87 -2.37 23.47
CA ILE A 467 -12.34 -3.15 22.32
C ILE A 467 -13.66 -2.55 21.86
N ASN A 468 -13.76 -2.25 20.57
CA ASN A 468 -15.02 -1.94 19.92
C ASN A 468 -15.40 -3.13 19.03
N TYR A 469 -16.62 -3.60 19.18
CA TYR A 469 -17.09 -4.80 18.49
C TYR A 469 -18.55 -4.68 18.08
N SER A 470 -18.97 -5.53 17.14
CA SER A 470 -20.33 -5.58 16.62
C SER A 470 -21.03 -6.88 16.98
N VAL A 471 -22.31 -6.79 17.32
CA VAL A 471 -23.25 -7.92 17.38
C VAL A 471 -24.40 -7.60 16.45
N GLY A 472 -24.48 -8.34 15.33
CA GLY A 472 -25.35 -7.96 14.21
C GLY A 472 -25.01 -6.56 13.70
N ARG A 473 -25.97 -5.64 13.76
CA ARG A 473 -25.81 -4.24 13.30
C ARG A 473 -25.46 -3.25 14.42
N LYS A 474 -25.41 -3.69 15.67
CA LYS A 474 -25.16 -2.82 16.82
C LYS A 474 -23.69 -2.89 17.23
N ARG A 475 -23.12 -1.73 17.56
CA ARG A 475 -21.75 -1.59 18.06
C ARG A 475 -21.74 -1.42 19.57
N TYR A 476 -20.73 -1.99 20.20
CA TYR A 476 -20.50 -1.94 21.64
C TYR A 476 -19.02 -1.68 21.91
N GLU A 477 -18.75 -1.19 23.11
CA GLU A 477 -17.40 -0.99 23.62
C GLU A 477 -17.25 -1.69 24.96
N LYS A 478 -16.07 -2.25 25.22
CA LYS A 478 -15.71 -2.82 26.51
C LYS A 478 -14.23 -2.65 26.79
N THR A 479 -13.85 -2.69 28.06
CA THR A 479 -12.46 -2.96 28.45
C THR A 479 -12.15 -4.43 28.13
N PRO A 480 -10.96 -4.77 27.61
CA PRO A 480 -10.56 -6.16 27.42
C PRO A 480 -10.69 -6.96 28.73
N ASP A 481 -11.31 -8.13 28.65
CA ASP A 481 -11.46 -9.06 29.78
C ASP A 481 -10.44 -10.21 29.72
N ALA A 482 -10.56 -11.17 30.66
CA ALA A 482 -9.64 -12.30 30.74
C ALA A 482 -9.60 -13.14 29.45
N PHE A 483 -10.73 -13.29 28.76
CA PHE A 483 -10.80 -14.03 27.50
C PHE A 483 -10.03 -13.28 26.40
N ASP A 484 -10.25 -11.98 26.25
CA ASP A 484 -9.58 -11.19 25.22
C ASP A 484 -8.05 -11.20 25.41
N LEU A 485 -7.60 -11.08 26.66
CA LEU A 485 -6.17 -11.13 27.01
C LEU A 485 -5.57 -12.50 26.72
N ALA A 486 -6.26 -13.59 27.09
CA ALA A 486 -5.81 -14.95 26.82
C ALA A 486 -5.74 -15.24 25.31
N LEU A 487 -6.72 -14.77 24.53
CA LEU A 487 -6.74 -14.93 23.08
C LEU A 487 -5.58 -14.17 22.42
N ILE A 488 -5.32 -12.93 22.81
CA ILE A 488 -4.17 -12.14 22.33
C ILE A 488 -2.86 -12.83 22.66
N GLU A 489 -2.69 -13.28 23.91
CA GLU A 489 -1.50 -14.01 24.34
C GLU A 489 -1.29 -15.28 23.51
N LYS A 490 -2.37 -16.04 23.28
CA LYS A 490 -2.31 -17.27 22.50
C LYS A 490 -1.92 -17.01 21.05
N ILE A 491 -2.49 -15.98 20.42
CA ILE A 491 -2.11 -15.55 19.06
C ILE A 491 -0.61 -15.20 19.01
N GLU A 492 -0.08 -14.49 20.00
CA GLU A 492 1.36 -14.15 20.05
C GLU A 492 2.26 -15.40 20.12
N GLN A 493 1.78 -16.54 20.61
CA GLN A 493 2.53 -17.80 20.71
C GLN A 493 2.49 -18.68 19.44
N LEU A 494 1.48 -18.52 18.59
CA LEU A 494 1.30 -19.32 17.36
C LEU A 494 2.17 -18.82 16.21
N ASP A 495 2.46 -19.62 15.19
CA ASP A 495 3.22 -19.16 14.02
C ASP A 495 2.28 -18.74 12.90
N ILE A 496 2.67 -17.74 12.10
CA ILE A 496 1.87 -17.32 10.94
C ILE A 496 2.21 -18.27 9.77
N PRO A 497 1.24 -18.99 9.19
CA PRO A 497 1.45 -19.97 8.11
C PRO A 497 1.55 -19.30 6.72
N TYR A 498 1.83 -18.00 6.66
CA TYR A 498 1.91 -17.21 5.44
C TYR A 498 3.19 -16.41 5.40
N TRP A 499 3.64 -16.08 4.20
CA TRP A 499 4.75 -15.13 4.04
C TRP A 499 4.33 -13.73 4.50
N PHE A 500 5.25 -13.04 5.16
CA PHE A 500 5.18 -11.63 5.50
C PHE A 500 6.60 -11.05 5.53
N PRO A 501 6.79 -9.74 5.32
CA PRO A 501 8.11 -9.14 5.25
C PRO A 501 8.77 -9.09 6.63
N THR A 502 9.96 -9.68 6.72
CA THR A 502 10.81 -9.67 7.92
C THR A 502 12.05 -8.80 7.74
N ASP A 503 12.11 -7.99 6.70
CA ASP A 503 13.26 -7.16 6.37
C ASP A 503 13.51 -6.10 7.44
N PRO A 504 14.80 -5.80 7.77
CA PRO A 504 15.12 -4.71 8.66
C PRO A 504 14.72 -3.38 8.02
N ILE A 505 14.24 -2.43 8.84
CA ILE A 505 13.93 -1.09 8.33
C ILE A 505 15.25 -0.33 8.12
N PRO A 506 15.39 0.43 7.01
CA PRO A 506 16.64 1.13 6.72
C PRO A 506 16.88 2.25 7.74
N GLU A 507 18.13 2.58 8.00
CA GLU A 507 18.47 3.77 8.77
C GLU A 507 18.18 5.03 7.94
N GLY A 508 17.51 6.02 8.54
CA GLY A 508 17.15 7.26 7.87
C GLY A 508 16.37 8.22 8.75
N ASP A 509 16.12 9.42 8.23
CA ASP A 509 15.51 10.53 8.96
C ASP A 509 14.17 10.20 9.64
N LYS A 510 13.40 9.26 9.06
CA LYS A 510 12.06 8.89 9.53
C LYS A 510 12.00 7.54 10.26
N THR A 511 13.10 6.79 10.34
CA THR A 511 13.13 5.47 11.01
C THR A 511 13.77 5.53 12.39
N GLY A 512 14.45 6.63 12.75
CA GLY A 512 15.10 6.78 14.06
C GLY A 512 14.14 6.70 15.26
N GLU A 513 12.90 7.20 15.16
CA GLU A 513 11.91 7.05 16.24
C GLU A 513 11.43 5.58 16.39
N PRO A 514 10.96 4.90 15.32
CA PRO A 514 10.67 3.47 15.35
C PRO A 514 11.79 2.62 15.94
N LEU A 515 13.04 2.81 15.49
CA LEU A 515 14.21 2.07 15.97
C LEU A 515 14.38 2.23 17.49
N ARG A 516 14.25 3.47 18.00
CA ARG A 516 14.36 3.77 19.45
C ARG A 516 13.30 3.11 20.31
N ILE A 517 12.19 2.64 19.76
CA ILE A 517 11.13 1.94 20.50
C ILE A 517 11.06 0.44 20.19
N GLY A 518 12.06 -0.10 19.48
CA GLY A 518 12.18 -1.54 19.17
C GLY A 518 11.47 -1.99 17.89
N ILE A 519 11.10 -1.07 17.01
CA ILE A 519 10.52 -1.37 15.71
C ILE A 519 11.67 -1.39 14.70
N THR A 520 12.27 -2.56 14.53
CA THR A 520 13.49 -2.77 13.74
C THR A 520 13.25 -3.48 12.42
N HIS A 521 12.10 -4.14 12.25
CA HIS A 521 11.75 -4.87 11.04
C HIS A 521 10.33 -4.51 10.57
N VAL A 522 10.02 -4.73 9.29
CA VAL A 522 8.73 -4.34 8.69
C VAL A 522 7.53 -4.94 9.43
N HIS A 523 7.58 -6.21 9.81
CA HIS A 523 6.48 -6.88 10.52
C HIS A 523 6.20 -6.29 11.90
N HIS A 524 7.16 -5.60 12.53
CA HIS A 524 6.95 -4.98 13.84
C HIS A 524 5.88 -3.86 13.81
N PHE A 525 5.63 -3.26 12.65
CA PHE A 525 4.58 -2.25 12.45
C PHE A 525 3.16 -2.80 12.53
N TYR A 526 2.98 -4.12 12.61
CA TYR A 526 1.67 -4.77 12.69
C TYR A 526 1.52 -5.52 14.01
N THR A 527 0.29 -5.73 14.44
CA THR A 527 0.01 -6.77 15.43
C THR A 527 -0.05 -8.11 14.72
N LYS A 528 0.20 -9.21 15.45
CA LYS A 528 0.37 -10.52 14.83
C LYS A 528 -0.89 -11.00 14.11
N ARG A 529 -2.08 -10.78 14.69
CA ARG A 529 -3.36 -11.08 14.01
C ARG A 529 -3.62 -10.23 12.77
N ASN A 530 -3.22 -8.96 12.74
CA ASN A 530 -3.34 -8.14 11.54
C ASN A 530 -2.44 -8.69 10.44
N LEU A 531 -1.20 -9.04 10.79
CA LEU A 531 -0.22 -9.57 9.84
C LEU A 531 -0.64 -10.93 9.29
N TRP A 532 -1.19 -11.80 10.11
CA TRP A 532 -1.71 -13.11 9.69
C TRP A 532 -2.83 -12.96 8.67
N VAL A 533 -3.84 -12.13 8.94
CA VAL A 533 -4.94 -11.88 8.00
C VAL A 533 -4.45 -11.27 6.69
N LEU A 534 -3.53 -10.31 6.76
CA LEU A 534 -2.95 -9.70 5.55
C LEU A 534 -2.11 -10.70 4.75
N GLY A 535 -1.32 -11.54 5.40
CA GLY A 535 -0.55 -12.61 4.75
C GLY A 535 -1.46 -13.63 4.06
N ALA A 536 -2.54 -14.03 4.72
CA ALA A 536 -3.56 -14.93 4.18
C ALA A 536 -4.25 -14.35 2.94
N ALA A 537 -4.67 -13.08 3.01
CA ALA A 537 -5.30 -12.36 1.89
C ALA A 537 -4.32 -12.13 0.74
N LEU A 538 -3.09 -11.71 1.05
CA LEU A 538 -2.05 -11.45 0.06
C LEU A 538 -1.68 -12.73 -0.70
N SER A 539 -1.42 -13.83 0.01
CA SER A 539 -1.10 -15.14 -0.59
C SER A 539 -2.18 -15.58 -1.58
N ARG A 540 -3.45 -15.56 -1.17
CA ARG A 540 -4.58 -15.92 -2.03
C ARG A 540 -4.73 -14.98 -3.23
N SER A 541 -4.62 -13.67 -3.01
CA SER A 541 -4.76 -12.68 -4.09
C SER A 541 -3.65 -12.79 -5.14
N LEU A 542 -2.39 -13.02 -4.71
CA LEU A 542 -1.25 -13.21 -5.60
C LEU A 542 -1.34 -14.51 -6.39
N ALA A 543 -1.93 -15.56 -5.82
CA ALA A 543 -2.17 -16.81 -6.54
C ALA A 543 -3.03 -16.57 -7.79
N ILE A 544 -4.03 -15.68 -7.70
CA ILE A 544 -4.92 -15.32 -8.82
C ILE A 544 -4.22 -14.35 -9.80
N GLY A 545 -3.71 -13.22 -9.30
CA GLY A 545 -3.04 -12.22 -10.14
C GLY A 545 -2.76 -10.88 -9.47
N LEU A 546 -1.85 -10.11 -10.07
CA LEU A 546 -1.37 -8.82 -9.55
C LEU A 546 -2.47 -7.78 -9.31
N ARG A 547 -3.57 -7.88 -10.06
CA ARG A 547 -4.72 -6.99 -9.91
C ARG A 547 -5.49 -7.19 -8.61
N LEU A 548 -5.58 -8.41 -8.11
CA LEU A 548 -6.22 -8.68 -6.83
C LEU A 548 -5.29 -8.35 -5.66
N SER A 549 -3.96 -8.45 -5.84
CA SER A 549 -3.04 -8.12 -4.75
C SER A 549 -2.93 -6.62 -4.48
N VAL A 550 -3.11 -5.74 -5.47
CA VAL A 550 -3.12 -4.28 -5.22
C VAL A 550 -4.28 -3.83 -4.31
N TRP A 551 -5.39 -4.59 -4.29
CA TRP A 551 -6.49 -4.35 -3.36
C TRP A 551 -6.04 -4.62 -1.92
N VAL A 552 -5.33 -5.73 -1.69
CA VAL A 552 -4.80 -6.06 -0.36
C VAL A 552 -3.79 -5.01 0.10
N THR A 553 -2.85 -4.60 -0.78
CA THR A 553 -1.84 -3.58 -0.42
C THR A 553 -2.46 -2.23 -0.07
N SER A 554 -3.61 -1.89 -0.69
CA SER A 554 -4.31 -0.63 -0.43
C SER A 554 -4.86 -0.50 1.00
N ALA A 555 -5.07 -1.62 1.70
CA ALA A 555 -5.56 -1.65 3.08
C ALA A 555 -4.43 -1.57 4.12
N MET A 556 -3.20 -1.94 3.74
CA MET A 556 -2.08 -2.18 4.67
C MET A 556 -1.75 -0.98 5.56
N THR A 557 -1.68 0.24 5.01
CA THR A 557 -1.29 1.42 5.81
C THR A 557 -2.23 1.65 6.99
N ARG A 558 -3.53 1.33 6.84
CA ARG A 558 -4.56 1.53 7.86
C ARG A 558 -4.64 0.37 8.87
N THR A 559 -3.98 -0.74 8.62
CA THR A 559 -3.88 -1.89 9.54
C THR A 559 -2.58 -1.89 10.36
N THR A 560 -1.72 -0.88 10.20
CA THR A 560 -0.49 -0.71 10.99
C THR A 560 -0.77 -0.13 12.39
N LYS A 561 0.16 -0.36 13.31
CA LYS A 561 0.26 0.31 14.62
C LYS A 561 0.47 1.82 14.53
N MET A 562 0.75 2.38 13.35
CA MET A 562 0.89 3.83 13.15
C MET A 562 -0.46 4.57 13.16
N TYR A 563 -1.56 3.82 13.06
CA TYR A 563 -2.89 4.41 12.97
C TYR A 563 -3.33 4.94 14.34
N LYS A 564 -3.56 6.26 14.42
CA LYS A 564 -3.72 6.95 15.70
C LYS A 564 -5.15 6.93 16.21
N TYR A 565 -5.30 6.49 17.46
CA TYR A 565 -6.52 6.68 18.22
C TYR A 565 -6.50 8.05 18.93
N MET A 566 -7.58 8.81 18.79
CA MET A 566 -7.77 10.03 19.57
C MET A 566 -9.22 10.10 20.07
N PRO A 567 -9.47 10.10 21.39
CA PRO A 567 -10.81 10.31 21.90
C PRO A 567 -11.24 11.74 21.56
N VAL A 568 -12.35 11.91 20.85
CA VAL A 568 -12.90 13.24 20.51
C VAL A 568 -14.38 13.25 20.85
N LEU A 569 -14.84 14.27 21.58
CA LEU A 569 -16.27 14.48 21.79
C LEU A 569 -16.95 15.03 20.54
N ARG A 570 -18.04 14.40 20.12
CA ARG A 570 -19.01 14.98 19.17
C ARG A 570 -20.40 14.86 19.78
N ASN A 571 -21.12 15.98 19.86
CA ASN A 571 -22.45 16.05 20.47
C ASN A 571 -22.51 15.48 21.91
N GLY A 572 -21.47 15.74 22.72
CA GLY A 572 -21.40 15.28 24.11
C GLY A 572 -21.14 13.77 24.28
N LYS A 573 -20.85 13.03 23.21
CA LYS A 573 -20.44 11.62 23.25
C LYS A 573 -19.02 11.46 22.71
N ILE A 574 -18.23 10.58 23.33
CA ILE A 574 -16.95 10.15 22.75
C ILE A 574 -17.27 9.54 21.37
N THR A 575 -16.60 10.04 20.35
CA THR A 575 -16.64 9.47 19.00
C THR A 575 -15.30 8.86 18.67
N ASP A 576 -15.37 7.81 17.86
CA ASP A 576 -14.31 6.98 17.30
C ASP A 576 -13.49 7.72 16.23
N ARG A 577 -13.12 8.99 16.45
CA ARG A 577 -12.37 9.76 15.43
C ARG A 577 -10.95 9.24 15.31
N ARG A 578 -10.81 8.27 14.41
CA ARG A 578 -9.61 7.78 13.78
C ARG A 578 -8.89 8.93 13.07
N THR A 579 -7.70 9.30 13.55
CA THR A 579 -6.96 10.48 13.03
C THR A 579 -5.95 10.15 11.93
N GLY A 580 -5.96 8.91 11.44
CA GLY A 580 -5.06 8.46 10.39
C GLY A 580 -3.63 8.25 10.89
N THR A 581 -2.75 7.97 9.93
CA THR A 581 -1.29 8.04 10.14
C THR A 581 -0.83 9.49 10.07
N VAL A 582 0.39 9.77 10.57
CA VAL A 582 1.00 11.10 10.40
C VAL A 582 1.69 11.13 9.03
N SER A 583 1.38 12.13 8.22
CA SER A 583 2.00 12.27 6.89
C SER A 583 3.51 12.50 7.01
N GLY A 584 4.28 11.83 6.16
CA GLY A 584 5.73 12.04 6.04
C GLY A 584 6.58 11.49 7.21
N THR A 585 6.05 10.60 8.04
CA THR A 585 6.81 9.99 9.15
C THR A 585 6.28 8.61 9.53
N LEU A 586 7.17 7.73 9.98
CA LEU A 586 6.82 6.44 10.57
C LEU A 586 6.63 6.64 12.08
N TYR A 587 5.44 7.11 12.45
CA TYR A 587 5.13 7.44 13.84
C TYR A 587 4.22 6.37 14.47
N ILE A 588 4.67 5.76 15.57
CA ILE A 588 3.80 4.90 16.41
C ILE A 588 3.29 5.72 17.59
N PRO A 589 1.98 6.03 17.65
CA PRO A 589 1.39 6.77 18.75
C PRO A 589 1.39 5.97 20.05
N SER A 590 1.37 6.68 21.18
CA SER A 590 1.13 6.06 22.49
C SER A 590 -0.28 5.49 22.66
N MET A 591 -1.18 5.80 21.73
CA MET A 591 -2.50 5.20 21.62
C MET A 591 -2.75 4.85 20.16
N ALA A 592 -2.61 3.57 19.83
CA ALA A 592 -2.79 3.05 18.49
C ALA A 592 -4.18 2.41 18.36
N ASP A 593 -4.82 2.62 17.21
CA ASP A 593 -6.04 1.92 16.81
C ASP A 593 -5.64 0.78 15.87
N GLU A 594 -5.74 -0.44 16.37
CA GLU A 594 -5.59 -1.65 15.59
C GLU A 594 -6.92 -1.95 14.88
N ASN A 595 -7.05 -1.42 13.66
CA ASN A 595 -8.20 -1.70 12.79
C ASN A 595 -8.20 -3.16 12.34
N SER A 596 -9.38 -3.79 12.36
CA SER A 596 -9.57 -5.08 11.72
C SER A 596 -9.30 -4.99 10.20
N PRO A 597 -8.43 -5.85 9.63
CA PRO A 597 -8.21 -5.90 8.20
C PRO A 597 -9.48 -6.29 7.42
N PHE A 598 -10.41 -7.05 8.02
CA PHE A 598 -11.65 -7.47 7.36
C PHE A 598 -12.52 -6.28 6.94
N GLU A 599 -12.78 -5.35 7.85
CA GLU A 599 -13.57 -4.14 7.53
C GLU A 599 -12.89 -3.28 6.47
N LEU A 600 -11.55 -3.16 6.55
CA LEU A 600 -10.78 -2.35 5.62
C LEU A 600 -10.74 -2.97 4.22
N LEU A 601 -10.44 -4.26 4.12
CA LEU A 601 -10.45 -5.02 2.86
C LEU A 601 -11.84 -4.96 2.23
N ALA A 602 -12.91 -5.22 2.99
CA ALA A 602 -14.29 -5.10 2.51
C ALA A 602 -14.58 -3.71 1.94
N SER A 603 -14.17 -2.65 2.67
CA SER A 603 -14.38 -1.27 2.20
C SER A 603 -13.63 -0.97 0.90
N LYS A 604 -12.45 -1.57 0.73
CA LYS A 604 -11.55 -1.35 -0.40
C LYS A 604 -11.97 -2.06 -1.69
N ILE A 605 -12.82 -3.09 -1.62
CA ILE A 605 -13.33 -3.76 -2.83
C ILE A 605 -14.01 -2.72 -3.75
N ARG A 606 -14.89 -1.89 -3.20
CA ARG A 606 -15.61 -0.84 -3.95
C ARG A 606 -14.70 0.26 -4.48
N ASP A 607 -13.56 0.52 -3.83
CA ASP A 607 -12.66 1.56 -4.32
C ASP A 607 -11.90 1.11 -5.59
N PHE A 608 -11.83 -0.19 -5.86
CA PHE A 608 -11.20 -0.77 -7.06
C PHE A 608 -12.21 -1.22 -8.13
N THR A 609 -13.52 -0.99 -7.92
CA THR A 609 -14.55 -1.22 -8.95
C THR A 609 -14.64 -0.06 -9.93
N PHE A 610 -13.52 0.27 -10.58
CA PHE A 610 -13.46 1.20 -11.70
C PHE A 610 -12.71 0.54 -12.85
N SER A 611 -13.08 0.90 -14.08
CA SER A 611 -12.36 0.52 -15.28
C SER A 611 -11.96 1.79 -16.03
N ILE A 612 -10.77 1.78 -16.62
CA ILE A 612 -10.30 2.84 -17.49
C ILE A 612 -9.93 2.23 -18.84
N SER A 613 -10.57 2.74 -19.89
CA SER A 613 -10.49 2.24 -21.28
C SER A 613 -10.67 0.73 -21.47
N HIS A 614 -10.77 0.30 -22.74
CA HIS A 614 -10.83 -1.13 -23.10
C HIS A 614 -9.54 -1.62 -23.78
N GLY A 615 -8.49 -0.79 -23.86
CA GLY A 615 -7.27 -1.08 -24.61
C GLY A 615 -5.99 -0.84 -23.82
N GLY A 616 -4.94 -1.63 -24.09
CA GLY A 616 -3.61 -1.49 -23.48
C GLY A 616 -2.90 -0.20 -23.92
N SER A 617 -3.31 0.93 -23.35
CA SER A 617 -2.85 2.28 -23.69
C SER A 617 -1.74 2.78 -22.76
N ALA A 618 -1.20 1.94 -21.88
CA ALA A 618 -0.09 2.27 -21.00
C ALA A 618 0.94 1.13 -20.93
N ALA A 619 2.22 1.50 -20.84
CA ALA A 619 3.32 0.60 -20.52
C ALA A 619 4.14 1.20 -19.37
N THR A 620 4.55 0.36 -18.43
CA THR A 620 5.22 0.78 -17.19
C THR A 620 6.61 0.17 -17.09
N SER A 621 7.60 0.99 -16.70
CA SER A 621 8.99 0.58 -16.46
C SER A 621 9.42 0.92 -15.04
N THR A 622 10.25 0.08 -14.44
CA THR A 622 10.79 0.27 -13.08
C THR A 622 12.29 0.48 -13.11
N ASN A 623 12.71 1.73 -13.30
CA ASN A 623 14.12 2.14 -13.35
C ASN A 623 14.29 3.67 -13.28
N SER A 624 15.54 4.13 -13.31
CA SER A 624 15.86 5.55 -13.41
C SER A 624 15.32 6.14 -14.72
N ALA A 625 14.69 7.32 -14.63
CA ALA A 625 14.15 8.03 -15.79
C ALA A 625 15.22 8.36 -16.86
N THR A 626 16.50 8.48 -16.46
CA THR A 626 17.63 8.72 -17.37
C THR A 626 17.98 7.51 -18.24
N ASP A 627 17.55 6.33 -17.84
CA ASP A 627 17.95 5.04 -18.43
C ASP A 627 16.77 4.33 -19.12
N VAL A 628 15.60 4.98 -19.21
CA VAL A 628 14.47 4.48 -20.01
C VAL A 628 14.82 4.61 -21.49
N ASN A 629 14.75 3.49 -22.23
CA ASN A 629 15.03 3.48 -23.66
C ASN A 629 13.89 4.17 -24.44
N THR A 630 14.03 5.48 -24.59
CA THR A 630 13.10 6.39 -25.26
C THR A 630 13.66 6.93 -26.57
N SER A 631 14.70 6.31 -27.14
CA SER A 631 15.43 6.77 -28.34
C SER A 631 14.54 7.08 -29.56
N ASN A 632 13.35 6.49 -29.65
CA ASN A 632 12.35 6.78 -30.67
C ASN A 632 11.38 7.93 -30.35
N LEU A 633 11.42 8.56 -29.17
CA LEU A 633 10.68 9.78 -28.85
C LEU A 633 11.45 10.98 -29.41
N THR A 634 11.26 11.28 -30.69
CA THR A 634 11.54 12.61 -31.22
C THR A 634 10.59 13.61 -30.56
N LEU A 635 11.16 14.61 -29.87
CA LEU A 635 10.45 15.76 -29.30
C LEU A 635 9.85 16.63 -30.40
#